data_AF-A0A839NAX8-F1
#
_entry.id   AF-A0A839NAX8-F1
#
_cell.length_a   1.000
_cell.length_b   1.000
_cell.length_c   1.000
_cell.angle_alpha   90.00
_cell.angle_beta   90.00
_cell.angle_gamma   90.00
#
_symmetry.space_group_name_H-M   'P 1'
#
loop_
_entity.id
_entity.type
_entity.pdbx_description
1 polymer ?
#
loop_
_entity_poly.entity_id
_entity_poly.type
_entity_poly.pdbx_seq_one_letter_code
_entity_poly.pdbx_strand_id
1 'polypeptide(L)'
;MKRRHIATGAVALTTAVAMAGAGASMAHAAGQSTDNVRLTNSGRTALSNHTNLHTLGNASSSTNMSLSIAVPLRNQALLNSLLAKGTVISPAEYTRLFGASQASLHKVADWAKKQGLKVTSTDAASGFVEVSAPVRTVNKAFSLTMQRVTLGSHTGMAPNAAPLVPKSLGISSVVGLSTVSTRSTGPIRNNVVGAANAVSMTRSTLKSDSPVGKSSTSLGKSAVKAAAAQGGCAKYWGERLAVTAKKFDNMSNAQCGYTPQQAVKLYNAGKAASAKTNIGILLWCSDPDALSKANAISNNFSYPTLSGYHDESAAENPTYCSDTEVYGEQDMDVQISHYMSPKSSIYYYGASAPTDSALVSIFNKAVTQHKVSTISMSWGGDEAGQTTSFKQQFDRIAARASVTGISLFASSGDMGDGSIEVNHTKPSRGKNPSYPATSPFFTAVGGTAVGENSSGGRKFTLGWSNTLWDQPDGTTLKNVTRYPFWQNSVGAGGGVSKDYSQPAWQKGVVTGSTTKRTIPDVSADADTATGIYLTFDGQNATTSGGTSQSSPLVAALVASSKKLTGRNIGNAAPYFYKLKGTANIRDVKPTSTTYGAWLGQLNAAPHDNILEGLQEPADSLRVKSGWDNVTGLGEPTGSFLTAFGK
;
A
#
# COMPACT_ATOMS: atom_id res chain seq x y z
N MET A 1 28.19 -48.28 47.48
CA MET A 1 28.75 -49.17 46.44
C MET A 1 29.39 -48.32 45.35
N LYS A 2 30.64 -48.66 45.02
CA LYS A 2 31.49 -48.27 43.87
C LYS A 2 31.72 -46.77 43.57
N ARG A 3 32.76 -46.27 44.25
CA ARG A 3 33.74 -45.25 43.80
C ARG A 3 34.51 -45.70 42.54
N ARG A 4 35.13 -44.75 41.84
CA ARG A 4 36.47 -44.73 41.16
C ARG A 4 36.40 -43.75 39.97
N HIS A 5 37.35 -42.87 39.64
CA HIS A 5 38.68 -42.54 40.15
C HIS A 5 39.06 -41.14 39.64
N ILE A 6 39.87 -40.45 40.44
CA ILE A 6 40.61 -39.22 40.13
C ILE A 6 41.90 -39.62 39.38
N ALA A 7 42.33 -38.81 38.40
CA ALA A 7 43.73 -38.78 37.99
C ALA A 7 44.16 -37.34 37.66
N THR A 8 44.86 -36.76 38.62
CA THR A 8 45.68 -35.54 38.57
C THR A 8 46.97 -35.84 37.79
N GLY A 9 47.44 -34.91 36.97
CA GLY A 9 48.77 -34.94 36.36
C GLY A 9 49.42 -33.56 36.44
N ALA A 10 50.56 -33.50 37.14
CA ALA A 10 51.25 -32.29 37.57
C ALA A 10 52.27 -31.76 36.53
N VAL A 11 52.38 -30.43 36.56
CA VAL A 11 53.54 -29.52 36.35
C VAL A 11 54.89 -30.12 35.96
N ALA A 12 55.51 -29.53 34.93
CA ALA A 12 56.96 -29.30 34.89
C ALA A 12 57.28 -27.93 34.26
N LEU A 13 57.94 -27.06 35.04
CA LEU A 13 58.59 -25.81 34.65
C LEU A 13 59.98 -26.08 34.02
N THR A 14 60.57 -25.02 33.45
CA THR A 14 61.98 -24.77 33.05
C THR A 14 62.22 -24.89 31.53
N THR A 15 62.96 -24.01 30.83
CA THR A 15 63.74 -22.81 31.18
C THR A 15 63.92 -21.99 29.90
N ALA A 16 64.07 -20.67 30.06
CA ALA A 16 64.41 -19.74 28.98
C ALA A 16 65.85 -19.94 28.50
N VAL A 17 66.07 -19.86 27.18
CA VAL A 17 67.35 -19.45 26.58
C VAL A 17 67.05 -18.37 25.56
N ALA A 18 67.57 -17.17 25.83
CA ALA A 18 67.66 -16.09 24.89
C ALA A 18 68.86 -16.34 23.96
N MET A 19 68.65 -16.22 22.65
CA MET A 19 69.72 -15.85 21.71
C MET A 19 69.19 -14.77 20.78
N ALA A 20 69.87 -13.63 20.83
CA ALA A 20 69.73 -12.54 19.89
C ALA A 20 70.30 -12.96 18.52
N GLY A 21 69.54 -12.72 17.47
CA GLY A 21 69.98 -12.79 16.09
C GLY A 21 69.38 -11.62 15.33
N ALA A 22 70.23 -10.65 14.99
CA ALA A 22 69.88 -9.47 14.22
C ALA A 22 69.64 -9.82 12.74
N GLY A 23 68.72 -9.08 12.10
CA GLY A 23 68.77 -8.82 10.67
C GLY A 23 67.79 -9.61 9.80
N ALA A 24 66.61 -9.04 9.56
CA ALA A 24 66.09 -8.75 8.22
C ALA A 24 64.70 -8.13 8.35
N SER A 25 64.65 -6.82 8.12
CA SER A 25 63.44 -6.05 7.89
C SER A 25 62.71 -6.57 6.66
N MET A 26 61.83 -7.55 6.85
CA MET A 26 60.74 -7.85 5.93
C MET A 26 59.63 -6.86 6.25
N ALA A 27 59.53 -5.83 5.42
CA ALA A 27 58.35 -4.99 5.33
C ALA A 27 57.14 -5.91 5.11
N HIS A 28 56.42 -6.24 6.19
CA HIS A 28 55.04 -6.69 6.08
C HIS A 28 54.26 -5.49 5.57
N ALA A 29 54.16 -5.39 4.24
CA ALA A 29 52.96 -4.85 3.65
C ALA A 29 51.82 -5.68 4.24
N ALA A 30 51.18 -5.16 5.28
CA ALA A 30 49.90 -5.64 5.75
C ALA A 30 48.91 -5.37 4.62
N GLY A 31 48.93 -6.26 3.61
CA GLY A 31 47.83 -6.41 2.70
C GLY A 31 46.63 -6.67 3.59
N GLN A 32 45.75 -5.68 3.69
CA GLN A 32 44.41 -5.91 4.21
C GLN A 32 43.85 -7.03 3.35
N SER A 33 43.79 -8.24 3.92
CA SER A 33 42.91 -9.28 3.42
C SER A 33 41.52 -8.65 3.41
N THR A 34 41.06 -8.19 2.24
CA THR A 34 39.71 -7.68 2.09
C THR A 34 38.82 -8.91 1.98
N ASP A 35 38.57 -9.51 3.13
CA ASP A 35 37.57 -10.54 3.30
C ASP A 35 36.26 -9.94 2.80
N ASN A 36 35.81 -10.37 1.62
CA ASN A 36 34.65 -9.83 0.92
C ASN A 36 33.42 -10.70 1.22
N VAL A 37 32.23 -10.11 1.24
CA VAL A 37 30.96 -10.80 1.49
C VAL A 37 29.97 -10.51 0.37
N ARG A 38 29.23 -11.54 -0.06
CA ARG A 38 28.11 -11.40 -1.00
C ARG A 38 26.83 -11.09 -0.24
N LEU A 39 26.12 -10.04 -0.63
CA LEU A 39 24.83 -9.68 -0.04
C LEU A 39 23.70 -10.36 -0.83
N THR A 40 23.44 -11.65 -0.55
CA THR A 40 22.49 -12.49 -1.30
C THR A 40 21.04 -12.01 -1.22
N ASN A 41 20.71 -11.14 -0.27
CA ASN A 41 19.41 -10.48 -0.13
C ASN A 41 19.23 -9.26 -1.04
N SER A 42 20.27 -8.80 -1.74
CA SER A 42 20.30 -7.49 -2.41
C SER A 42 20.11 -7.60 -3.92
N GLY A 43 18.91 -7.26 -4.39
CA GLY A 43 18.51 -7.34 -5.79
C GLY A 43 17.93 -8.71 -6.18
N ARG A 44 17.33 -8.78 -7.38
CA ARG A 44 16.93 -10.05 -8.01
C ARG A 44 18.09 -10.53 -8.85
N THR A 45 18.58 -11.75 -8.63
CA THR A 45 19.58 -12.32 -9.52
C THR A 45 18.89 -13.23 -10.52
N ALA A 46 19.38 -13.29 -11.76
CA ALA A 46 18.91 -14.28 -12.76
C ALA A 46 19.07 -15.75 -12.30
N LEU A 47 19.85 -15.97 -11.23
CA LEU A 47 20.11 -17.27 -10.60
C LEU A 47 19.20 -17.58 -9.41
N SER A 48 18.39 -16.63 -8.94
CA SER A 48 17.36 -16.89 -7.93
C SER A 48 16.16 -17.57 -8.60
N ASN A 49 15.44 -18.45 -7.90
CA ASN A 49 14.35 -19.34 -8.40
C ASN A 49 13.13 -18.65 -9.06
N HIS A 50 13.29 -17.45 -9.62
CA HIS A 50 12.31 -16.73 -10.40
C HIS A 50 12.33 -17.26 -11.84
N THR A 51 11.54 -18.28 -12.11
CA THR A 51 11.38 -18.94 -13.43
C THR A 51 10.96 -18.00 -14.57
N ASN A 52 10.64 -16.74 -14.28
CA ASN A 52 10.07 -15.77 -15.22
C ASN A 52 10.98 -14.54 -15.48
N LEU A 53 12.22 -14.52 -14.96
CA LEU A 53 13.17 -13.43 -15.21
C LEU A 53 14.04 -13.75 -16.44
N HIS A 54 13.85 -13.04 -17.55
CA HIS A 54 14.60 -13.24 -18.79
C HIS A 54 15.61 -12.11 -19.01
N THR A 55 16.83 -12.46 -19.42
CA THR A 55 17.88 -11.47 -19.69
C THR A 55 17.83 -10.99 -21.13
N LEU A 56 17.82 -9.67 -21.34
CA LEU A 56 17.82 -9.01 -22.65
C LEU A 56 19.21 -8.49 -23.07
N GLY A 57 20.22 -8.63 -22.22
CA GLY A 57 21.58 -8.15 -22.43
C GLY A 57 22.04 -7.18 -21.33
N ASN A 58 23.22 -6.58 -21.52
CA ASN A 58 23.78 -5.66 -20.54
C ASN A 58 23.00 -4.33 -20.49
N ALA A 59 22.85 -3.77 -19.30
CA ALA A 59 22.31 -2.42 -19.15
C ALA A 59 23.30 -1.37 -19.69
N SER A 60 22.77 -0.23 -20.15
CA SER A 60 23.61 0.87 -20.63
C SER A 60 24.52 1.38 -19.51
N SER A 61 25.81 1.51 -19.81
CA SER A 61 26.85 1.91 -18.86
C SER A 61 26.68 3.34 -18.32
N SER A 62 25.87 4.16 -19.00
CA SER A 62 25.57 5.55 -18.64
C SER A 62 24.27 5.72 -17.86
N THR A 63 23.40 4.71 -17.79
CA THR A 63 22.14 4.80 -17.05
C THR A 63 22.42 5.08 -15.58
N ASN A 64 21.85 6.17 -15.05
CA ASN A 64 22.03 6.54 -13.65
C ASN A 64 21.13 5.69 -12.74
N MET A 65 21.65 5.27 -11.60
CA MET A 65 20.94 4.48 -10.59
C MET A 65 21.02 5.19 -9.24
N SER A 66 19.93 5.12 -8.48
CA SER A 66 19.87 5.52 -7.07
C SER A 66 19.77 4.28 -6.19
N LEU A 67 20.64 4.17 -5.20
CA LEU A 67 20.72 3.00 -4.31
C LEU A 67 20.70 3.44 -2.85
N SER A 68 20.04 2.63 -2.01
CA SER A 68 20.07 2.79 -0.55
C SER A 68 20.91 1.67 0.07
N ILE A 69 22.03 2.05 0.71
CA ILE A 69 22.95 1.12 1.37
C ILE A 69 22.67 1.13 2.88
N ALA A 70 22.30 -0.01 3.44
CA ALA A 70 21.99 -0.13 4.85
C ALA A 70 23.19 -0.60 5.67
N VAL A 71 23.46 0.09 6.78
CA VAL A 71 24.35 -0.35 7.86
C VAL A 71 23.54 -0.89 9.06
N PRO A 72 24.14 -1.65 9.97
CA PRO A 72 23.43 -2.25 11.09
C PRO A 72 22.95 -1.19 12.10
N LEU A 73 21.75 -1.40 12.61
CA LEU A 73 21.23 -0.66 13.77
C LEU A 73 21.71 -1.30 15.08
N ARG A 74 21.67 -0.52 16.16
CA ARG A 74 22.03 -0.97 17.50
C ARG A 74 20.81 -1.48 18.26
N ASN A 75 21.04 -2.26 19.32
CA ASN A 75 20.02 -2.60 20.33
C ASN A 75 18.73 -3.25 19.80
N GLN A 76 18.82 -4.13 18.79
CA GLN A 76 17.65 -4.75 18.15
C GLN A 76 16.73 -5.50 19.13
N ALA A 77 17.29 -6.15 20.16
CA ALA A 77 16.49 -6.84 21.17
C ALA A 77 15.58 -5.89 21.96
N LEU A 78 16.08 -4.69 22.28
CA LEU A 78 15.28 -3.64 22.94
C LEU A 78 14.22 -3.08 21.97
N LEU A 79 14.56 -2.85 20.70
CA LEU A 79 13.59 -2.41 19.68
C LEU A 79 12.44 -3.42 19.57
N ASN A 80 12.75 -4.71 19.48
CA ASN A 80 11.74 -5.77 19.45
C ASN A 80 10.87 -5.78 20.72
N SER A 81 11.44 -5.48 21.89
CA SER A 81 10.68 -5.36 23.14
C SER A 81 9.72 -4.18 23.13
N LEU A 82 10.14 -3.00 22.64
CA LEU A 82 9.28 -1.83 22.51
C LEU A 82 8.12 -2.09 21.53
N LEU A 83 8.42 -2.71 20.39
CA LEU A 83 7.43 -3.10 19.39
C LEU A 83 6.38 -4.07 19.98
N ALA A 84 6.82 -5.11 20.68
CA ALA A 84 5.93 -6.09 21.29
C ALA A 84 5.02 -5.47 22.36
N LYS A 85 5.52 -4.47 23.10
CA LYS A 85 4.76 -3.74 24.12
C LYS A 85 3.91 -2.60 23.55
N GLY A 86 4.11 -2.22 22.29
CA GLY A 86 3.51 -1.02 21.69
C GLY A 86 3.98 0.28 22.35
N THR A 87 5.20 0.29 22.90
CA THR A 87 5.79 1.46 23.57
C THR A 87 6.28 2.47 22.55
N VAL A 88 5.85 3.72 22.70
CA VAL A 88 6.26 4.84 21.86
C VAL A 88 7.28 5.70 22.60
N ILE A 89 8.35 6.07 21.89
CA ILE A 89 9.44 6.94 22.33
C ILE A 89 9.60 8.11 21.34
N SER A 90 10.37 9.14 21.73
CA SER A 90 10.63 10.26 20.82
C SER A 90 11.54 9.84 19.65
N PRO A 91 11.45 10.53 18.49
CA PRO A 91 12.40 10.30 17.38
C PRO A 91 13.87 10.47 17.78
N ALA A 92 14.17 11.45 18.64
CA ALA A 92 15.53 11.68 19.13
C ALA A 92 16.03 10.51 20.00
N GLU A 93 15.17 9.99 20.87
CA GLU A 93 15.47 8.82 21.68
C GLU A 93 15.65 7.56 20.83
N TYR A 94 14.81 7.36 19.80
CA TYR A 94 14.98 6.28 18.84
C TYR A 94 16.37 6.32 18.20
N THR A 95 16.77 7.47 17.66
CA THR A 95 18.09 7.64 17.03
C THR A 95 19.22 7.37 18.03
N ARG A 96 19.09 7.84 19.28
CA ARG A 96 20.08 7.61 20.34
C ARG A 96 20.22 6.13 20.68
N LEU A 97 19.12 5.39 20.80
CA LEU A 97 19.10 3.99 21.24
C LEU A 97 19.44 3.02 20.10
N PHE A 98 18.90 3.24 18.91
CA PHE A 98 18.90 2.25 17.83
C PHE A 98 19.66 2.70 16.59
N GLY A 99 19.76 4.02 16.36
CA GLY A 99 20.40 4.58 15.17
C GLY A 99 21.82 4.08 14.97
N ALA A 100 22.23 3.97 13.71
CA ALA A 100 23.58 3.60 13.32
C ALA A 100 24.63 4.56 13.91
N SER A 101 25.83 4.05 14.19
CA SER A 101 26.93 4.90 14.66
C SER A 101 27.43 5.80 13.54
N GLN A 102 27.86 7.02 13.88
CA GLN A 102 28.47 7.93 12.91
C GLN A 102 29.72 7.31 12.25
N ALA A 103 30.51 6.56 13.02
CA ALA A 103 31.67 5.86 12.49
C ALA A 103 31.29 4.82 11.41
N SER A 104 30.20 4.07 11.60
CA SER A 104 29.71 3.10 10.59
C SER A 104 29.23 3.80 9.32
N LEU A 105 28.47 4.90 9.46
CA LEU A 105 27.98 5.68 8.32
C LEU A 105 29.13 6.30 7.54
N HIS A 106 30.07 6.96 8.22
CA HIS A 106 31.26 7.56 7.60
C HIS A 106 32.10 6.50 6.88
N LYS A 107 32.34 5.35 7.52
CA LYS A 107 33.10 4.25 6.91
C LYS A 107 32.48 3.79 5.58
N VAL A 108 31.17 3.62 5.53
CA VAL A 108 30.46 3.21 4.30
C VAL A 108 30.39 4.35 3.28
N ALA A 109 30.13 5.58 3.71
CA ALA A 109 30.10 6.74 2.83
C ALA A 109 31.48 7.00 2.18
N ASP A 110 32.56 6.87 2.93
CA ASP A 110 33.93 7.06 2.42
C ASP A 110 34.33 5.93 1.48
N TRP A 111 33.95 4.68 1.79
CA TRP A 111 34.10 3.58 0.84
C TRP A 111 33.31 3.83 -0.44
N ALA A 112 32.06 4.27 -0.35
CA ALA A 112 31.21 4.55 -1.51
C ALA A 112 31.82 5.63 -2.40
N LYS A 113 32.30 6.74 -1.82
CA LYS A 113 33.02 7.80 -2.53
C LYS A 113 34.27 7.28 -3.23
N LYS A 114 35.07 6.43 -2.55
CA LYS A 114 36.26 5.79 -3.15
C LYS A 114 35.93 4.87 -4.33
N GLN A 115 34.74 4.25 -4.33
CA GLN A 115 34.25 3.49 -5.47
C GLN A 115 33.70 4.36 -6.61
N GLY A 116 33.65 5.69 -6.43
CA GLY A 116 33.10 6.63 -7.41
C GLY A 116 31.58 6.83 -7.30
N LEU A 117 30.95 6.31 -6.25
CA LEU A 117 29.53 6.53 -5.98
C LEU A 117 29.34 7.92 -5.35
N LYS A 118 28.38 8.71 -5.84
CA LYS A 118 28.03 10.00 -5.23
C LYS A 118 27.12 9.74 -4.03
N VAL A 119 27.60 10.01 -2.83
CA VAL A 119 26.76 10.00 -1.61
C VAL A 119 25.83 11.21 -1.63
N THR A 120 24.52 10.98 -1.58
CA THR A 120 23.49 12.03 -1.62
C THR A 120 22.97 12.36 -0.24
N SER A 121 22.91 11.39 0.68
CA SER A 121 22.57 11.62 2.09
C SER A 121 23.03 10.47 2.98
N THR A 122 23.09 10.73 4.28
CA THR A 122 23.25 9.70 5.33
C THR A 122 22.25 9.96 6.44
N ASP A 123 21.61 8.93 6.94
CA ASP A 123 20.64 9.04 8.05
C ASP A 123 20.96 8.04 9.16
N ALA A 124 21.25 8.57 10.35
CA ALA A 124 21.57 7.74 11.51
C ALA A 124 20.38 6.93 12.01
N ALA A 125 19.16 7.45 11.90
CA ALA A 125 18.00 6.77 12.44
C ALA A 125 17.64 5.51 11.64
N SER A 126 17.65 5.57 10.31
CA SER A 126 17.49 4.39 9.44
C SER A 126 18.78 3.58 9.26
N GLY A 127 19.94 4.21 9.46
CA GLY A 127 21.23 3.62 9.13
C GLY A 127 21.43 3.50 7.62
N PHE A 128 20.93 4.46 6.84
CA PHE A 128 21.08 4.47 5.39
C PHE A 128 22.16 5.42 4.92
N VAL A 129 22.87 5.00 3.87
CA VAL A 129 23.74 5.81 3.03
C VAL A 129 23.15 5.77 1.63
N GLU A 130 22.52 6.87 1.23
CA GLU A 130 21.92 7.02 -0.10
C GLU A 130 23.00 7.43 -1.09
N VAL A 131 23.03 6.76 -2.24
CA VAL A 131 24.03 7.00 -3.29
C VAL A 131 23.40 7.05 -4.67
N SER A 132 24.04 7.77 -5.59
CA SER A 132 23.70 7.77 -7.02
C SER A 132 24.95 7.56 -7.87
N ALA A 133 24.85 6.75 -8.92
CA ALA A 133 25.95 6.57 -9.88
C ALA A 133 25.47 5.94 -11.19
N PRO A 134 26.21 6.13 -12.30
CA PRO A 134 25.95 5.39 -13.53
C PRO A 134 26.27 3.90 -13.37
N VAL A 135 25.58 3.05 -14.15
CA VAL A 135 25.75 1.58 -14.15
C VAL A 135 27.21 1.13 -14.20
N ARG A 136 28.07 1.79 -14.99
CA ARG A 136 29.52 1.45 -15.04
C ARG A 136 30.19 1.49 -13.66
N THR A 137 29.84 2.47 -12.84
CA THR A 137 30.39 2.66 -11.50
C THR A 137 29.76 1.65 -10.53
N VAL A 138 28.46 1.40 -10.65
CA VAL A 138 27.76 0.38 -9.84
C VAL A 138 28.35 -1.00 -10.09
N ASN A 139 28.56 -1.38 -11.36
CA ASN A 139 29.19 -2.64 -11.75
C ASN A 139 30.56 -2.82 -11.08
N LYS A 140 31.41 -1.78 -11.14
CA LYS A 140 32.73 -1.77 -10.51
C LYS A 140 32.64 -1.87 -8.98
N ALA A 141 31.82 -1.01 -8.35
CA ALA A 141 31.74 -0.89 -6.90
C ALA A 141 31.29 -2.19 -6.22
N PHE A 142 30.40 -2.94 -6.87
CA PHE A 142 29.77 -4.13 -6.30
C PHE A 142 30.19 -5.44 -6.98
N SER A 143 31.18 -5.40 -7.90
CA SER A 143 31.66 -6.56 -8.66
C SER A 143 30.53 -7.37 -9.31
N LEU A 144 29.69 -6.69 -10.08
CA LEU A 144 28.52 -7.26 -10.76
C LEU A 144 28.35 -6.67 -12.16
N THR A 145 27.46 -7.28 -12.93
CA THR A 145 27.00 -6.75 -14.21
C THR A 145 25.50 -6.51 -14.13
N MET A 146 25.09 -5.25 -14.21
CA MET A 146 23.69 -4.89 -14.41
C MET A 146 23.22 -5.29 -15.80
N GLN A 147 22.09 -5.99 -15.84
CA GLN A 147 21.48 -6.49 -17.06
C GLN A 147 20.10 -5.85 -17.25
N ARG A 148 19.74 -5.62 -18.51
CA ARG A 148 18.34 -5.42 -18.89
C ARG A 148 17.65 -6.77 -18.80
N VAL A 149 16.49 -6.79 -18.17
CA VAL A 149 15.72 -8.01 -17.93
C VAL A 149 14.25 -7.75 -18.19
N THR A 150 13.50 -8.81 -18.52
CA THR A 150 12.05 -8.83 -18.42
C THR A 150 11.62 -9.73 -17.27
N LEU A 151 10.60 -9.30 -16.53
CA LEU A 151 9.87 -10.13 -15.58
C LEU A 151 8.41 -10.09 -16.01
N GLY A 152 7.95 -11.16 -16.68
CA GLY A 152 6.70 -11.10 -17.45
C GLY A 152 6.80 -10.06 -18.58
N SER A 153 5.84 -9.13 -18.63
CA SER A 153 5.82 -8.01 -19.58
C SER A 153 6.65 -6.80 -19.14
N HIS A 154 7.11 -6.75 -17.88
CA HIS A 154 7.83 -5.60 -17.34
C HIS A 154 9.29 -5.67 -17.70
N THR A 155 9.81 -4.61 -18.33
CA THR A 155 11.23 -4.46 -18.61
C THR A 155 11.88 -3.55 -17.57
N GLY A 156 13.06 -3.94 -17.09
CA GLY A 156 13.85 -3.11 -16.18
C GLY A 156 15.27 -3.63 -16.06
N MET A 157 15.88 -3.43 -14.89
CA MET A 157 17.24 -3.86 -14.61
C MET A 157 17.31 -4.81 -13.41
N ALA A 158 18.29 -5.70 -13.45
CA ALA A 158 18.65 -6.60 -12.37
C ALA A 158 20.14 -6.96 -12.45
N PRO A 159 20.82 -7.26 -11.32
CA PRO A 159 22.19 -7.72 -11.36
C PRO A 159 22.28 -9.19 -11.77
N ASN A 160 23.36 -9.56 -12.46
CA ASN A 160 23.66 -10.96 -12.77
C ASN A 160 24.01 -11.80 -11.52
N ALA A 161 24.46 -11.17 -10.44
CA ALA A 161 24.88 -11.82 -9.20
C ALA A 161 24.66 -10.93 -7.98
N ALA A 162 24.69 -11.52 -6.78
CA ALA A 162 24.63 -10.77 -5.54
C ALA A 162 25.86 -9.83 -5.41
N PRO A 163 25.67 -8.56 -4.98
CA PRO A 163 26.76 -7.59 -4.87
C PRO A 163 27.80 -8.04 -3.84
N LEU A 164 29.08 -7.85 -4.19
CA LEU A 164 30.23 -8.16 -3.35
C LEU A 164 30.74 -6.87 -2.71
N VAL A 165 30.89 -6.86 -1.38
CA VAL A 165 31.42 -5.72 -0.62
C VAL A 165 32.43 -6.18 0.43
N PRO A 166 33.38 -5.33 0.86
CA PRO A 166 34.25 -5.68 1.99
C PRO A 166 33.45 -5.96 3.27
N LYS A 167 33.65 -7.12 3.87
CA LYS A 167 32.96 -7.58 5.09
C LYS A 167 33.14 -6.60 6.25
N SER A 168 34.30 -5.94 6.31
CA SER A 168 34.63 -4.95 7.33
C SER A 168 33.68 -3.74 7.34
N LEU A 169 32.96 -3.45 6.25
CA LEU A 169 32.00 -2.34 6.19
C LEU A 169 30.72 -2.62 6.99
N GLY A 170 30.38 -3.89 7.21
CA GLY A 170 29.15 -4.29 7.90
C GLY A 170 27.86 -3.97 7.14
N ILE A 171 27.92 -3.72 5.83
CA ILE A 171 26.72 -3.46 5.01
C ILE A 171 25.77 -4.66 5.08
N SER A 172 24.51 -4.41 5.40
CA SER A 172 23.49 -5.46 5.56
C SER A 172 22.68 -5.70 4.28
N SER A 173 22.47 -4.66 3.47
CA SER A 173 21.72 -4.76 2.22
C SER A 173 21.93 -3.56 1.31
N VAL A 174 21.68 -3.74 0.02
CA VAL A 174 21.60 -2.68 -0.99
C VAL A 174 20.25 -2.79 -1.71
N VAL A 175 19.50 -1.69 -1.71
CA VAL A 175 18.23 -1.55 -2.44
C VAL A 175 18.46 -0.68 -3.68
N GLY A 176 17.69 -0.92 -4.75
CA GLY A 176 17.78 -0.20 -6.03
C GLY A 176 18.61 -0.91 -7.11
N LEU A 177 19.22 -2.07 -6.79
CA LEU A 177 19.86 -2.92 -7.78
C LEU A 177 18.84 -3.66 -8.68
N SER A 178 17.57 -3.70 -8.31
CA SER A 178 16.51 -4.23 -9.18
C SER A 178 15.43 -3.18 -9.39
N THR A 179 14.95 -3.07 -10.63
CA THR A 179 13.88 -2.13 -11.02
C THR A 179 12.71 -2.83 -11.71
N VAL A 180 12.61 -4.16 -11.59
CA VAL A 180 11.53 -4.97 -12.20
C VAL A 180 10.48 -5.43 -11.18
N SER A 181 10.49 -4.85 -9.97
CA SER A 181 9.39 -5.04 -9.02
C SER A 181 8.11 -4.43 -9.59
N THR A 182 7.04 -5.22 -9.72
CA THR A 182 5.72 -4.73 -10.12
C THR A 182 4.93 -4.32 -8.89
N ARG A 183 4.32 -3.14 -9.00
CA ARG A 183 3.38 -2.59 -8.04
C ARG A 183 2.25 -1.99 -8.82
N SER A 184 1.07 -2.01 -8.22
CA SER A 184 -0.12 -1.40 -8.76
C SER A 184 -0.66 -0.36 -7.79
N THR A 185 -1.20 0.67 -8.39
CA THR A 185 -1.98 1.74 -7.77
C THR A 185 -2.95 2.23 -8.83
N GLY A 186 -4.04 2.87 -8.44
CA GLY A 186 -5.02 3.36 -9.38
C GLY A 186 -6.43 3.10 -8.86
N PRO A 187 -7.33 4.10 -8.98
CA PRO A 187 -8.68 3.97 -8.49
C PRO A 187 -9.47 3.02 -9.40
N ILE A 188 -10.26 2.13 -8.82
CA ILE A 188 -11.23 1.37 -9.62
C ILE A 188 -12.42 2.27 -9.87
N ARG A 189 -12.58 2.70 -11.13
CA ARG A 189 -13.64 3.61 -11.56
C ARG A 189 -14.82 2.83 -12.13
N ASN A 190 -16.03 3.23 -11.77
CA ASN A 190 -17.24 2.74 -12.43
C ASN A 190 -17.58 3.64 -13.63
N ASN A 191 -17.14 3.24 -14.83
CA ASN A 191 -17.38 4.01 -16.05
C ASN A 191 -18.86 4.08 -16.48
N VAL A 192 -19.76 3.32 -15.83
CA VAL A 192 -21.18 3.29 -16.20
C VAL A 192 -21.98 4.43 -15.56
N VAL A 193 -21.51 4.97 -14.43
CA VAL A 193 -22.17 6.10 -13.75
C VAL A 193 -21.82 7.44 -14.40
N GLY A 194 -20.66 7.55 -15.05
CA GLY A 194 -20.18 8.76 -15.73
C GLY A 194 -21.07 9.23 -16.89
N ALA A 195 -21.72 8.30 -17.62
CA ALA A 195 -22.62 8.65 -18.71
C ALA A 195 -24.03 9.09 -18.23
N ALA A 196 -24.48 8.57 -17.07
CA ALA A 196 -25.79 8.91 -16.50
C ALA A 196 -25.77 10.23 -15.68
N ASN A 197 -24.62 10.59 -15.09
CA ASN A 197 -24.50 11.77 -14.23
C ASN A 197 -24.43 13.11 -14.99
N ALA A 198 -24.12 13.11 -16.30
CA ALA A 198 -24.16 14.32 -17.13
C ALA A 198 -25.57 14.96 -17.22
N VAL A 199 -26.62 14.20 -16.88
CA VAL A 199 -28.03 14.63 -16.99
C VAL A 199 -28.53 15.34 -15.72
N SER A 200 -27.92 15.13 -14.55
CA SER A 200 -28.43 15.69 -13.29
C SER A 200 -27.75 16.98 -12.83
N MET A 201 -26.57 17.32 -13.37
CA MET A 201 -25.86 18.57 -13.03
C MET A 201 -26.16 19.74 -13.98
N THR A 202 -26.85 19.51 -15.09
CA THR A 202 -27.03 20.50 -16.18
C THR A 202 -28.30 21.36 -16.09
N ARG A 203 -29.06 21.32 -14.99
CA ARG A 203 -30.30 22.13 -14.91
C ARG A 203 -30.10 23.60 -14.53
N SER A 204 -28.87 24.07 -14.25
CA SER A 204 -28.66 25.43 -13.74
C SER A 204 -27.58 26.30 -14.40
N THR A 205 -26.71 25.82 -15.30
CA THR A 205 -25.54 26.65 -15.72
C THR A 205 -25.15 26.64 -17.21
N LEU A 206 -25.96 26.11 -18.13
CA LEU A 206 -25.63 26.19 -19.56
C LEU A 206 -25.94 27.59 -20.14
N LYS A 207 -24.97 28.51 -20.04
CA LYS A 207 -24.71 29.51 -21.09
C LYS A 207 -23.34 29.24 -21.70
N SER A 208 -23.31 29.31 -23.02
CA SER A 208 -22.30 28.84 -23.96
C SER A 208 -21.10 29.79 -24.10
N ASP A 209 -19.93 29.26 -24.48
CA ASP A 209 -19.27 29.52 -25.78
C ASP A 209 -17.77 29.12 -25.79
N SER A 210 -17.46 27.98 -26.44
CA SER A 210 -16.28 27.66 -27.30
C SER A 210 -14.81 27.77 -26.75
N PRO A 211 -13.76 27.31 -27.49
CA PRO A 211 -13.49 25.93 -27.92
C PRO A 211 -12.00 25.49 -27.70
N VAL A 212 -11.76 24.24 -27.28
CA VAL A 212 -10.47 23.53 -27.53
C VAL A 212 -10.76 22.05 -27.82
N GLY A 213 -10.37 21.58 -29.01
CA GLY A 213 -10.42 20.17 -29.43
C GLY A 213 -9.04 19.51 -29.38
N LYS A 214 -8.82 18.24 -29.71
CA LYS A 214 -9.63 17.10 -30.18
C LYS A 214 -8.87 15.85 -29.67
N SER A 215 -9.44 14.97 -28.86
CA SER A 215 -10.10 13.75 -29.34
C SER A 215 -10.87 13.09 -28.20
N SER A 216 -11.99 13.71 -27.79
CA SER A 216 -13.10 12.99 -27.19
C SER A 216 -14.23 13.02 -28.21
N THR A 217 -14.70 11.84 -28.62
CA THR A 217 -15.94 11.74 -29.39
C THR A 217 -17.05 12.31 -28.51
N SER A 218 -17.63 13.42 -28.94
CA SER A 218 -18.77 14.03 -28.30
C SER A 218 -19.90 13.00 -28.23
N LEU A 219 -20.33 12.65 -27.01
CA LEU A 219 -21.55 11.89 -26.82
C LEU A 219 -22.70 12.71 -27.42
N GLY A 220 -23.20 12.26 -28.57
CA GLY A 220 -24.27 12.95 -29.29
C GLY A 220 -25.51 13.09 -28.40
N LYS A 221 -26.29 14.15 -28.63
CA LYS A 221 -27.56 14.44 -27.91
C LYS A 221 -28.53 13.24 -27.85
N SER A 222 -28.40 12.28 -28.77
CA SER A 222 -29.15 11.02 -28.78
C SER A 222 -28.71 10.00 -27.71
N ALA A 223 -27.41 9.93 -27.38
CA ALA A 223 -26.89 9.06 -26.30
C ALA A 223 -27.32 9.57 -24.91
N VAL A 224 -27.39 10.89 -24.74
CA VAL A 224 -27.92 11.55 -23.53
C VAL A 224 -29.42 11.27 -23.34
N LYS A 225 -30.19 11.24 -24.43
CA LYS A 225 -31.61 10.86 -24.42
C LYS A 225 -31.82 9.37 -24.11
N ALA A 226 -30.93 8.49 -24.58
CA ALA A 226 -30.95 7.06 -24.27
C ALA A 226 -30.58 6.79 -22.79
N ALA A 227 -29.56 7.46 -22.25
CA ALA A 227 -29.18 7.37 -20.83
C ALA A 227 -30.29 7.88 -19.89
N ALA A 228 -31.03 8.92 -20.30
CA ALA A 228 -32.20 9.41 -19.55
C ALA A 228 -33.41 8.46 -19.62
N ALA A 229 -33.54 7.67 -20.69
CA ALA A 229 -34.59 6.66 -20.85
C ALA A 229 -34.29 5.34 -20.10
N GLN A 230 -33.03 5.10 -19.71
CA GLN A 230 -32.58 3.88 -19.03
C GLN A 230 -32.55 3.97 -17.48
N GLY A 231 -32.89 5.12 -16.89
CA GLY A 231 -32.94 5.31 -15.43
C GLY A 231 -31.55 5.43 -14.80
N GLY A 232 -31.18 6.62 -14.33
CA GLY A 232 -29.88 6.87 -13.70
C GLY A 232 -29.59 6.04 -12.45
N CYS A 233 -28.47 6.34 -11.77
CA CYS A 233 -28.10 5.73 -10.50
C CYS A 233 -29.19 5.86 -9.41
N ALA A 234 -29.15 4.98 -8.41
CA ALA A 234 -30.07 5.02 -7.27
C ALA A 234 -29.52 5.89 -6.12
N LYS A 235 -30.36 6.74 -5.53
CA LYS A 235 -30.01 7.55 -4.35
C LYS A 235 -29.87 6.70 -3.09
N TYR A 236 -30.68 5.65 -2.99
CA TYR A 236 -30.63 4.65 -1.93
C TYR A 236 -30.99 3.28 -2.52
N TRP A 237 -30.59 2.23 -1.83
CA TRP A 237 -30.74 0.87 -2.33
C TRP A 237 -32.20 0.44 -2.45
N GLY A 238 -32.63 0.21 -3.69
CA GLY A 238 -34.00 -0.13 -4.06
C GLY A 238 -34.88 1.07 -4.40
N GLU A 239 -34.34 2.29 -4.49
CA GLU A 239 -35.10 3.47 -4.99
C GLU A 239 -35.62 3.23 -6.40
N ARG A 240 -34.74 2.71 -7.27
CA ARG A 240 -35.04 2.50 -8.68
C ARG A 240 -34.29 1.31 -9.23
N LEU A 241 -34.91 0.72 -10.23
CA LEU A 241 -34.32 -0.26 -11.11
C LEU A 241 -34.64 0.17 -12.55
N ALA A 242 -33.67 0.13 -13.45
CA ALA A 242 -33.87 0.47 -14.85
C ALA A 242 -35.05 -0.30 -15.45
N VAL A 243 -35.85 0.34 -16.30
CA VAL A 243 -37.04 -0.31 -16.93
C VAL A 243 -36.66 -1.52 -17.80
N THR A 244 -35.42 -1.56 -18.29
CA THR A 244 -34.86 -2.69 -19.04
C THR A 244 -34.30 -3.78 -18.13
N ALA A 245 -34.01 -3.47 -16.86
CA ALA A 245 -33.49 -4.45 -15.92
C ALA A 245 -34.60 -5.36 -15.42
N LYS A 246 -34.33 -6.66 -15.44
CA LYS A 246 -35.22 -7.66 -14.84
C LYS A 246 -35.12 -7.60 -13.33
N LYS A 247 -36.27 -7.66 -12.65
CA LYS A 247 -36.35 -7.55 -11.20
C LYS A 247 -35.96 -8.89 -10.54
N PHE A 248 -34.95 -8.86 -9.68
CA PHE A 248 -34.63 -9.92 -8.73
C PHE A 248 -34.70 -9.38 -7.29
N ASP A 249 -34.74 -10.29 -6.32
CA ASP A 249 -34.76 -9.91 -4.91
C ASP A 249 -33.50 -9.10 -4.54
N ASN A 250 -33.69 -8.04 -3.76
CA ASN A 250 -32.61 -7.15 -3.28
C ASN A 250 -31.77 -6.47 -4.35
N MET A 251 -32.32 -6.24 -5.55
CA MET A 251 -31.67 -5.44 -6.59
C MET A 251 -31.90 -3.93 -6.48
N SER A 252 -30.95 -3.17 -7.03
CA SER A 252 -30.99 -1.72 -7.21
C SER A 252 -30.19 -1.35 -8.45
N ASN A 253 -30.44 -0.19 -9.07
CA ASN A 253 -29.37 0.45 -9.83
C ASN A 253 -28.19 0.74 -8.90
N ALA A 254 -26.96 0.76 -9.44
CA ALA A 254 -25.78 1.21 -8.70
C ALA A 254 -26.06 2.54 -8.01
N GLN A 255 -25.55 2.70 -6.79
CA GLN A 255 -25.79 3.92 -6.06
C GLN A 255 -25.06 5.08 -6.71
N CYS A 256 -25.66 6.26 -6.64
CA CYS A 256 -25.14 7.46 -7.29
C CYS A 256 -23.73 7.83 -6.82
N GLY A 257 -23.37 7.41 -5.62
CA GLY A 257 -22.16 7.80 -4.92
C GLY A 257 -22.51 8.49 -3.62
N TYR A 258 -21.68 8.28 -2.61
CA TYR A 258 -21.80 9.03 -1.36
C TYR A 258 -21.14 10.39 -1.48
N THR A 259 -21.89 11.43 -1.11
CA THR A 259 -21.31 12.75 -0.81
C THR A 259 -20.36 12.66 0.39
N PRO A 260 -19.46 13.64 0.59
CA PRO A 260 -18.60 13.68 1.77
C PRO A 260 -19.39 13.59 3.09
N GLN A 261 -20.53 14.28 3.18
CA GLN A 261 -21.41 14.26 4.35
C GLN A 261 -22.04 12.88 4.58
N GLN A 262 -22.46 12.20 3.51
CA GLN A 262 -22.99 10.83 3.61
C GLN A 262 -21.90 9.84 4.03
N ALA A 263 -20.70 9.94 3.47
CA ALA A 263 -19.56 9.11 3.88
C ALA A 263 -19.28 9.25 5.39
N VAL A 264 -19.18 10.49 5.89
CA VAL A 264 -19.01 10.76 7.33
C VAL A 264 -20.18 10.19 8.15
N LYS A 265 -21.42 10.31 7.66
CA LYS A 265 -22.61 9.77 8.34
C LYS A 265 -22.60 8.24 8.42
N LEU A 266 -22.21 7.54 7.35
CA LEU A 266 -22.18 6.07 7.29
C LEU A 266 -21.24 5.46 8.35
N TYR A 267 -20.13 6.13 8.67
CA TYR A 267 -19.21 5.73 9.73
C TYR A 267 -19.54 6.34 11.10
N ASN A 268 -20.59 7.17 11.20
CA ASN A 268 -20.88 8.00 12.37
C ASN A 268 -19.63 8.78 12.83
N ALA A 269 -18.89 9.31 11.86
CA ALA A 269 -17.57 9.91 12.06
C ALA A 269 -17.62 11.41 12.36
N GLY A 270 -18.79 11.98 12.69
CA GLY A 270 -18.94 13.43 12.91
C GLY A 270 -17.97 14.02 13.96
N LYS A 271 -17.55 13.23 14.95
CA LYS A 271 -16.53 13.66 15.94
C LYS A 271 -15.16 13.93 15.30
N ALA A 272 -14.81 13.24 14.21
CA ALA A 272 -13.56 13.42 13.48
C ALA A 272 -13.44 14.84 12.89
N ALA A 273 -14.55 15.47 12.53
CA ALA A 273 -14.57 16.84 12.01
C ALA A 273 -14.04 17.90 13.00
N SER A 274 -13.92 17.58 14.30
CA SER A 274 -13.33 18.46 15.30
C SER A 274 -11.82 18.25 15.50
N ALA A 275 -11.28 17.11 15.04
CA ALA A 275 -9.91 16.71 15.26
C ALA A 275 -8.95 17.41 14.27
N LYS A 276 -8.11 18.30 14.78
CA LYS A 276 -6.98 18.85 14.03
C LYS A 276 -5.78 17.92 14.17
N THR A 277 -5.48 17.17 13.11
CA THR A 277 -4.34 16.24 13.06
C THR A 277 -3.63 16.33 11.72
N ASN A 278 -2.54 15.59 11.56
CA ASN A 278 -1.75 15.54 10.34
C ASN A 278 -1.76 14.11 9.81
N ILE A 279 -2.24 13.96 8.58
CA ILE A 279 -2.37 12.69 7.86
C ILE A 279 -1.32 12.69 6.73
N GLY A 280 -0.59 11.58 6.61
CA GLY A 280 0.32 11.34 5.51
C GLY A 280 -0.30 10.44 4.45
N ILE A 281 0.02 10.68 3.20
CA ILE A 281 -0.25 9.79 2.06
C ILE A 281 1.10 9.50 1.42
N LEU A 282 1.42 8.24 1.12
CA LEU A 282 2.67 7.87 0.46
C LEU A 282 2.41 7.02 -0.78
N LEU A 283 2.76 7.59 -1.92
CA LEU A 283 2.59 7.05 -3.27
C LEU A 283 3.85 7.36 -4.11
N TRP A 284 3.74 7.39 -5.44
CA TRP A 284 4.75 7.90 -6.36
C TRP A 284 4.17 8.95 -7.30
N CYS A 285 5.06 9.80 -7.81
CA CYS A 285 4.72 11.02 -8.52
C CYS A 285 3.86 11.97 -7.66
N SER A 286 3.50 13.13 -8.18
CA SER A 286 2.70 14.14 -7.52
C SER A 286 1.87 14.88 -8.56
N ASP A 287 0.56 14.83 -8.39
CA ASP A 287 -0.41 15.55 -9.18
C ASP A 287 -0.41 17.01 -8.72
N PRO A 288 0.03 17.96 -9.57
CA PRO A 288 0.03 19.38 -9.22
C PRO A 288 -1.37 19.93 -8.96
N ASP A 289 -2.43 19.27 -9.44
CA ASP A 289 -3.83 19.69 -9.34
C ASP A 289 -4.60 19.01 -8.20
N ALA A 290 -3.98 18.10 -7.43
CA ALA A 290 -4.69 17.36 -6.37
C ALA A 290 -5.45 18.27 -5.38
N LEU A 291 -4.83 19.39 -4.98
CA LEU A 291 -5.46 20.36 -4.09
C LEU A 291 -6.62 21.10 -4.75
N SER A 292 -6.47 21.52 -6.01
CA SER A 292 -7.50 22.28 -6.72
C SER A 292 -8.72 21.39 -6.98
N LYS A 293 -8.51 20.13 -7.35
CA LYS A 293 -9.56 19.11 -7.52
C LYS A 293 -10.27 18.77 -6.22
N ALA A 294 -9.54 18.54 -5.13
CA ALA A 294 -10.12 18.28 -3.81
C ALA A 294 -11.00 19.44 -3.32
N ASN A 295 -10.59 20.68 -3.59
CA ASN A 295 -11.38 21.87 -3.27
C ASN A 295 -12.58 22.05 -4.21
N ALA A 296 -12.45 21.75 -5.50
CA ALA A 296 -13.54 21.83 -6.46
C ALA A 296 -14.71 20.90 -6.07
N ILE A 297 -14.43 19.63 -5.76
CA ILE A 297 -15.47 18.69 -5.34
C ILE A 297 -16.05 19.04 -3.97
N SER A 298 -15.23 19.53 -3.04
CA SER A 298 -15.71 19.99 -1.74
C SER A 298 -16.70 21.14 -1.91
N ASN A 299 -16.41 22.11 -2.78
CA ASN A 299 -17.32 23.21 -3.10
C ASN A 299 -18.63 22.72 -3.73
N ASN A 300 -18.56 21.76 -4.66
CA ASN A 300 -19.75 21.16 -5.30
C ASN A 300 -20.73 20.55 -4.29
N PHE A 301 -20.20 20.02 -3.18
CA PHE A 301 -21.01 19.44 -2.10
C PHE A 301 -21.20 20.36 -0.90
N SER A 302 -20.82 21.64 -0.98
CA SER A 302 -20.83 22.57 0.17
C SER A 302 -20.12 22.00 1.41
N TYR A 303 -18.99 21.32 1.17
CA TYR A 303 -18.10 20.73 2.17
C TYR A 303 -16.93 21.67 2.47
N PRO A 304 -16.31 21.63 3.67
CA PRO A 304 -15.15 22.47 3.99
C PRO A 304 -14.03 22.34 2.96
N THR A 305 -13.35 23.44 2.67
CA THR A 305 -12.17 23.43 1.79
C THR A 305 -10.96 22.82 2.50
N LEU A 306 -10.15 22.08 1.75
CA LEU A 306 -8.84 21.59 2.18
C LEU A 306 -7.85 22.77 2.14
N SER A 307 -7.47 23.27 3.31
CA SER A 307 -6.51 24.38 3.46
C SER A 307 -5.12 23.93 3.90
N GLY A 308 -5.00 22.72 4.47
CA GLY A 308 -3.75 22.19 5.03
C GLY A 308 -3.05 21.17 4.13
N TYR A 309 -3.02 21.36 2.81
CA TYR A 309 -2.31 20.46 1.91
C TYR A 309 -0.84 20.83 1.77
N HIS A 310 0.04 19.85 1.90
CA HIS A 310 1.48 20.01 1.81
C HIS A 310 2.05 18.91 0.91
N ASP A 311 2.61 19.30 -0.23
CA ASP A 311 3.35 18.39 -1.09
C ASP A 311 4.82 18.29 -0.63
N GLU A 312 5.21 17.10 -0.19
CA GLU A 312 6.56 16.74 0.27
C GLU A 312 7.23 15.74 -0.69
N SER A 313 6.77 15.68 -1.95
CA SER A 313 7.27 14.74 -2.95
C SER A 313 8.73 14.97 -3.34
N ALA A 314 9.36 13.91 -3.82
CA ALA A 314 10.67 13.99 -4.46
C ALA A 314 10.55 14.54 -5.89
N ALA A 315 11.65 15.07 -6.43
CA ALA A 315 11.70 15.45 -7.84
C ALA A 315 11.42 14.23 -8.73
N GLU A 316 10.44 14.36 -9.60
CA GLU A 316 9.91 13.26 -10.40
C GLU A 316 10.88 12.79 -11.48
N ASN A 317 10.77 11.51 -11.83
CA ASN A 317 11.35 10.98 -13.04
C ASN A 317 10.28 10.95 -14.15
N PRO A 318 10.41 11.76 -15.21
CA PRO A 318 9.41 11.84 -16.28
C PRO A 318 9.14 10.52 -17.02
N THR A 319 10.05 9.54 -16.93
CA THR A 319 9.84 8.20 -17.50
C THR A 319 8.73 7.43 -16.77
N TYR A 320 8.49 7.73 -15.50
CA TYR A 320 7.49 7.04 -14.67
C TYR A 320 6.27 7.92 -14.33
N CYS A 321 6.45 9.24 -14.33
CA CYS A 321 5.44 10.21 -13.89
C CYS A 321 4.70 10.90 -15.06
N SER A 322 4.34 10.13 -16.09
CA SER A 322 3.52 10.60 -17.20
C SER A 322 2.13 9.94 -17.26
N ASP A 323 1.83 9.09 -16.27
CA ASP A 323 0.62 8.28 -16.21
C ASP A 323 -0.49 8.97 -15.41
N THR A 324 -1.63 9.20 -16.06
CA THR A 324 -2.81 9.82 -15.45
C THR A 324 -3.54 8.90 -14.47
N GLU A 325 -3.36 7.57 -14.53
CA GLU A 325 -3.99 6.65 -13.58
C GLU A 325 -3.46 6.84 -12.16
N VAL A 326 -2.15 7.07 -12.02
CA VAL A 326 -1.49 7.35 -10.74
C VAL A 326 -2.03 8.65 -10.14
N TYR A 327 -2.26 9.69 -10.94
CA TYR A 327 -2.87 10.94 -10.47
C TYR A 327 -4.29 10.73 -9.95
N GLY A 328 -5.07 9.87 -10.61
CA GLY A 328 -6.37 9.48 -10.10
C GLY A 328 -6.33 8.87 -8.70
N GLU A 329 -5.32 8.05 -8.39
CA GLU A 329 -5.19 7.49 -7.03
C GLU A 329 -4.88 8.59 -6.01
N GLN A 330 -3.96 9.49 -6.35
CA GLN A 330 -3.57 10.58 -5.47
C GLN A 330 -4.75 11.48 -5.14
N ASP A 331 -5.54 11.82 -6.16
CA ASP A 331 -6.78 12.56 -6.04
C ASP A 331 -7.75 11.89 -5.06
N MET A 332 -7.94 10.57 -5.18
CA MET A 332 -8.79 9.79 -4.27
C MET A 332 -8.26 9.83 -2.83
N ASP A 333 -6.99 9.52 -2.63
CA ASP A 333 -6.39 9.47 -1.30
C ASP A 333 -6.51 10.80 -0.56
N VAL A 334 -6.28 11.92 -1.27
CA VAL A 334 -6.40 13.28 -0.73
C VAL A 334 -7.86 13.59 -0.40
N GLN A 335 -8.79 13.33 -1.33
CA GLN A 335 -10.21 13.62 -1.14
C GLN A 335 -10.81 12.81 0.00
N ILE A 336 -10.56 11.50 0.06
CA ILE A 336 -11.08 10.63 1.13
C ILE A 336 -10.51 11.00 2.49
N SER A 337 -9.20 11.26 2.57
CA SER A 337 -8.58 11.72 3.82
C SER A 337 -9.21 13.03 4.32
N HIS A 338 -9.48 13.96 3.40
CA HIS A 338 -10.12 15.23 3.69
C HIS A 338 -11.58 15.05 4.11
N TYR A 339 -12.36 14.23 3.40
CA TYR A 339 -13.75 13.98 3.74
C TYR A 339 -13.90 13.44 5.15
N MET A 340 -13.08 12.46 5.53
CA MET A 340 -13.20 11.83 6.83
C MET A 340 -12.61 12.66 7.98
N SER A 341 -11.75 13.64 7.66
CA SER A 341 -11.08 14.48 8.65
C SER A 341 -10.87 15.91 8.15
N PRO A 342 -11.95 16.70 7.95
CA PRO A 342 -11.92 17.96 7.20
C PRO A 342 -11.10 19.11 7.82
N LYS A 343 -10.64 18.95 9.07
CA LYS A 343 -9.77 19.92 9.75
C LYS A 343 -8.30 19.49 9.82
N SER A 344 -7.95 18.36 9.22
CA SER A 344 -6.59 17.87 9.21
C SER A 344 -5.76 18.50 8.11
N SER A 345 -4.45 18.61 8.37
CA SER A 345 -3.48 18.80 7.31
C SER A 345 -3.18 17.46 6.64
N ILE A 346 -3.01 17.48 5.32
CA ILE A 346 -2.63 16.35 4.49
C ILE A 346 -1.23 16.61 3.97
N TYR A 347 -0.31 15.68 4.26
CA TYR A 347 1.04 15.67 3.72
C TYR A 347 1.15 14.57 2.68
N TYR A 348 1.35 14.95 1.44
CA TYR A 348 1.52 14.03 0.33
C TYR A 348 3.02 13.75 0.11
N TYR A 349 3.40 12.48 0.10
CA TYR A 349 4.77 12.01 -0.05
C TYR A 349 4.91 11.15 -1.31
N GLY A 350 5.09 11.80 -2.46
CA GLY A 350 5.35 11.14 -3.74
C GLY A 350 6.82 10.73 -3.92
N ALA A 351 7.08 9.44 -4.10
CA ALA A 351 8.35 8.95 -4.60
C ALA A 351 8.60 9.43 -6.03
N SER A 352 9.86 9.62 -6.43
CA SER A 352 10.22 10.04 -7.79
C SER A 352 9.86 9.02 -8.89
N ALA A 353 9.62 7.77 -8.49
CA ALA A 353 9.28 6.63 -9.35
C ALA A 353 8.76 5.47 -8.48
N PRO A 354 8.04 4.48 -9.03
CA PRO A 354 7.60 3.27 -8.30
C PRO A 354 8.74 2.25 -8.04
N THR A 355 10.00 2.69 -7.99
CA THR A 355 11.17 1.83 -7.79
C THR A 355 11.46 1.62 -6.30
N ASP A 356 12.11 0.49 -5.98
CA ASP A 356 12.39 0.12 -4.59
C ASP A 356 13.15 1.22 -3.82
N SER A 357 14.19 1.81 -4.41
CA SER A 357 14.99 2.85 -3.74
C SER A 357 14.27 4.18 -3.60
N ALA A 358 13.44 4.57 -4.58
CA ALA A 358 12.65 5.80 -4.50
C ALA A 358 11.58 5.70 -3.38
N LEU A 359 10.91 4.55 -3.27
CA LEU A 359 9.93 4.29 -2.21
C LEU A 359 10.58 4.23 -0.81
N VAL A 360 11.74 3.56 -0.68
CA VAL A 360 12.51 3.55 0.58
C VAL A 360 12.90 4.97 0.99
N SER A 361 13.40 5.77 0.05
CA SER A 361 13.85 7.14 0.31
C SER A 361 12.71 8.05 0.77
N ILE A 362 11.58 8.06 0.04
CA ILE A 362 10.44 8.91 0.42
C ILE A 362 9.80 8.46 1.73
N PHE A 363 9.72 7.15 1.99
CA PHE A 363 9.21 6.65 3.26
C PHE A 363 10.12 7.02 4.43
N ASN A 364 11.44 6.93 4.23
CA ASN A 364 12.38 7.37 5.25
C ASN A 364 12.29 8.89 5.49
N LYS A 365 12.08 9.69 4.43
CA LYS A 365 11.82 11.15 4.55
C LYS A 365 10.58 11.40 5.42
N ALA A 366 9.46 10.76 5.11
CA ALA A 366 8.20 10.95 5.85
C ALA A 366 8.34 10.63 7.34
N VAL A 367 8.95 9.49 7.68
CA VAL A 367 9.16 9.07 9.07
C VAL A 367 10.21 9.93 9.78
N THR A 368 11.21 10.43 9.06
CA THR A 368 12.24 11.32 9.63
C THR A 368 11.72 12.71 9.91
N GLN A 369 10.93 13.28 9.00
CA GLN A 369 10.30 14.58 9.21
C GLN A 369 9.32 14.56 10.39
N HIS A 370 8.67 13.41 10.63
CA HIS A 370 7.77 13.19 11.77
C HIS A 370 6.66 14.27 11.86
N LYS A 371 6.18 14.76 10.70
CA LYS A 371 5.12 15.76 10.61
C LYS A 371 3.71 15.18 10.73
N VAL A 372 3.56 13.87 10.52
CA VAL A 372 2.27 13.18 10.43
C VAL A 372 2.09 12.17 11.55
N SER A 373 0.83 11.90 11.89
CA SER A 373 0.46 10.90 12.90
C SER A 373 0.06 9.56 12.28
N THR A 374 -0.33 9.56 11.00
CA THR A 374 -0.69 8.38 10.22
C THR A 374 -0.11 8.49 8.82
N ILE A 375 0.14 7.36 8.15
CA ILE A 375 0.49 7.31 6.72
C ILE A 375 -0.38 6.23 6.06
N SER A 376 -1.14 6.61 5.03
CA SER A 376 -1.86 5.69 4.14
C SER A 376 -1.02 5.37 2.90
N MET A 377 -1.11 4.13 2.43
CA MET A 377 -0.48 3.65 1.20
C MET A 377 -1.51 2.88 0.38
N SER A 378 -1.98 3.49 -0.71
CA SER A 378 -2.95 2.90 -1.64
C SER A 378 -2.24 2.25 -2.84
N TRP A 379 -1.23 1.44 -2.53
CA TRP A 379 -0.47 0.69 -3.53
C TRP A 379 0.03 -0.62 -2.94
N GLY A 380 0.29 -1.58 -3.83
CA GLY A 380 0.87 -2.85 -3.42
C GLY A 380 1.26 -3.73 -4.59
N GLY A 381 1.72 -4.94 -4.29
CA GLY A 381 2.06 -5.95 -5.29
C GLY A 381 2.33 -7.29 -4.61
N ASP A 382 2.51 -8.34 -5.41
CA ASP A 382 2.80 -9.68 -4.89
C ASP A 382 3.96 -9.64 -3.88
N GLU A 383 3.75 -10.18 -2.67
CA GLU A 383 4.75 -10.29 -1.62
C GLU A 383 6.00 -11.05 -2.11
N ALA A 384 5.82 -12.13 -2.87
CA ALA A 384 6.91 -12.89 -3.46
C ALA A 384 7.58 -12.12 -4.63
N GLY A 385 6.81 -11.23 -5.26
CA GLY A 385 7.22 -10.24 -6.25
C GLY A 385 7.99 -9.05 -5.68
N GLN A 386 8.24 -8.97 -4.36
CA GLN A 386 9.11 -7.96 -3.73
C GLN A 386 10.50 -8.51 -3.40
N THR A 387 11.55 -7.68 -3.56
CA THR A 387 12.91 -8.08 -3.20
C THR A 387 13.09 -8.17 -1.68
N THR A 388 13.94 -9.08 -1.22
CA THR A 388 14.23 -9.24 0.22
C THR A 388 14.84 -7.97 0.81
N SER A 389 15.78 -7.32 0.12
CA SER A 389 16.38 -6.07 0.60
C SER A 389 15.37 -4.93 0.69
N PHE A 390 14.43 -4.81 -0.26
CA PHE A 390 13.36 -3.81 -0.19
C PHE A 390 12.50 -4.02 1.04
N LYS A 391 11.96 -5.23 1.24
CA LYS A 391 11.15 -5.56 2.42
C LYS A 391 11.89 -5.27 3.73
N GLN A 392 13.15 -5.69 3.84
CA GLN A 392 13.97 -5.44 5.03
C GLN A 392 14.20 -3.95 5.34
N GLN A 393 14.51 -3.13 4.34
CA GLN A 393 14.73 -1.69 4.56
C GLN A 393 13.41 -0.95 4.79
N PHE A 394 12.35 -1.31 4.07
CA PHE A 394 11.03 -0.71 4.24
C PHE A 394 10.43 -1.04 5.62
N ASP A 395 10.52 -2.30 6.06
CA ASP A 395 10.10 -2.72 7.40
C ASP A 395 10.95 -2.10 8.51
N ARG A 396 12.24 -1.82 8.26
CA ARG A 396 13.08 -1.08 9.21
C ARG A 396 12.52 0.32 9.46
N ILE A 397 12.11 1.02 8.40
CA ILE A 397 11.46 2.33 8.51
C ILE A 397 10.10 2.18 9.23
N ALA A 398 9.34 1.12 8.91
CA ALA A 398 8.03 0.86 9.50
C ALA A 398 8.12 0.52 11.01
N ALA A 399 9.15 -0.21 11.43
CA ALA A 399 9.46 -0.46 12.82
C ALA A 399 9.78 0.83 13.58
N ARG A 400 10.56 1.74 12.97
CA ARG A 400 10.80 3.09 13.51
C ARG A 400 9.50 3.85 13.69
N ALA A 401 8.68 3.96 12.64
CA ALA A 401 7.36 4.60 12.69
C ALA A 401 6.48 4.03 13.84
N SER A 402 6.49 2.70 14.00
CA SER A 402 5.73 1.99 15.03
C SER A 402 6.16 2.35 16.46
N VAL A 403 7.45 2.63 16.70
CA VAL A 403 7.93 3.04 18.04
C VAL A 403 8.08 4.54 18.20
N THR A 404 7.91 5.34 17.14
CA THR A 404 7.88 6.81 17.23
C THR A 404 6.47 7.41 17.11
N GLY A 405 5.44 6.57 16.99
CA GLY A 405 4.05 7.01 17.10
C GLY A 405 3.38 7.37 15.78
N ILE A 406 3.91 6.90 14.64
CA ILE A 406 3.26 7.01 13.33
C ILE A 406 2.55 5.69 13.01
N SER A 407 1.24 5.74 12.77
CA SER A 407 0.46 4.55 12.39
C SER A 407 0.44 4.38 10.88
N LEU A 408 0.70 3.17 10.40
CA LEU A 408 0.83 2.87 8.98
C LEU A 408 -0.34 2.02 8.49
N PHE A 409 -0.89 2.37 7.33
CA PHE A 409 -2.01 1.71 6.69
C PHE A 409 -1.63 1.36 5.25
N ALA A 410 -2.06 0.18 4.81
CA ALA A 410 -1.88 -0.27 3.44
C ALA A 410 -3.18 -0.90 2.93
N SER A 411 -3.58 -0.55 1.71
CA SER A 411 -4.67 -1.22 1.01
C SER A 411 -4.35 -2.71 0.83
N SER A 412 -5.32 -3.59 1.10
CA SER A 412 -5.06 -5.03 1.09
C SER A 412 -4.98 -5.62 -0.33
N GLY A 413 -5.45 -4.87 -1.34
CA GLY A 413 -5.50 -5.25 -2.74
C GLY A 413 -6.94 -5.30 -3.26
N ASP A 414 -7.10 -5.35 -4.57
CA ASP A 414 -8.41 -5.24 -5.24
C ASP A 414 -8.73 -6.44 -6.14
N MET A 415 -7.92 -7.50 -6.03
CA MET A 415 -7.99 -8.72 -6.84
C MET A 415 -8.25 -9.97 -6.00
N GLY A 416 -8.94 -9.82 -4.87
CA GLY A 416 -9.35 -10.96 -4.08
C GLY A 416 -8.18 -11.72 -3.44
N ASP A 417 -8.13 -13.05 -3.59
CA ASP A 417 -6.98 -13.84 -3.09
C ASP A 417 -5.70 -13.67 -3.92
N GLY A 418 -5.79 -13.00 -5.07
CA GLY A 418 -4.68 -12.62 -5.91
C GLY A 418 -4.17 -11.19 -5.64
N SER A 419 -2.97 -10.94 -6.13
CA SER A 419 -2.44 -9.61 -6.38
C SER A 419 -2.16 -9.45 -7.88
N ILE A 420 -1.90 -8.23 -8.34
CA ILE A 420 -1.37 -8.04 -9.70
C ILE A 420 -0.10 -8.86 -9.85
N GLU A 421 -0.17 -9.85 -10.74
CA GLU A 421 0.95 -10.69 -11.10
C GLU A 421 1.94 -9.88 -11.94
N VAL A 422 3.19 -10.28 -11.92
CA VAL A 422 4.30 -9.55 -12.56
C VAL A 422 4.15 -9.38 -14.08
N ASN A 423 3.15 -10.03 -14.69
CA ASN A 423 2.88 -9.95 -16.12
C ASN A 423 1.82 -8.90 -16.51
N HIS A 424 1.05 -8.28 -15.58
CA HIS A 424 -0.05 -7.33 -15.88
C HIS A 424 -1.03 -7.75 -17.01
N THR A 425 -0.96 -8.99 -17.46
CA THR A 425 -1.74 -9.55 -18.58
C THR A 425 -2.70 -10.62 -18.07
N LYS A 426 -2.49 -11.09 -16.83
CA LYS A 426 -3.34 -12.05 -16.12
C LYS A 426 -3.36 -11.75 -14.62
N PRO A 427 -4.49 -11.99 -13.91
CA PRO A 427 -4.50 -12.10 -12.46
C PRO A 427 -3.45 -13.09 -12.05
N SER A 428 -2.86 -12.89 -10.87
CA SER A 428 -2.32 -14.05 -10.22
C SER A 428 -3.47 -14.94 -9.81
N ARG A 429 -3.64 -16.07 -10.51
CA ARG A 429 -4.62 -17.10 -10.12
C ARG A 429 -4.17 -17.86 -8.86
N GLY A 430 -3.06 -17.45 -8.24
CA GLY A 430 -2.54 -18.00 -7.00
C GLY A 430 -2.84 -17.11 -5.81
N LYS A 431 -2.99 -17.73 -4.63
CA LYS A 431 -3.16 -17.06 -3.34
C LYS A 431 -1.90 -16.27 -2.99
N ASN A 432 -1.86 -15.01 -3.40
CA ASN A 432 -0.68 -14.14 -3.36
C ASN A 432 -1.08 -12.80 -2.73
N PRO A 433 -0.99 -12.68 -1.39
CA PRO A 433 -1.39 -11.45 -0.72
C PRO A 433 -0.42 -10.29 -1.01
N SER A 434 -0.94 -9.07 -0.92
CA SER A 434 -0.24 -7.85 -1.31
C SER A 434 0.72 -7.32 -0.22
N TYR A 435 1.93 -6.96 -0.62
CA TYR A 435 2.86 -6.17 0.18
C TYR A 435 2.74 -4.68 -0.20
N PRO A 436 2.72 -3.71 0.74
CA PRO A 436 3.16 -3.81 2.15
C PRO A 436 2.10 -4.29 3.14
N ALA A 437 0.84 -4.51 2.73
CA ALA A 437 -0.21 -4.93 3.65
C ALA A 437 0.13 -6.21 4.44
N THR A 438 0.91 -7.14 3.88
CA THR A 438 1.36 -8.34 4.60
C THR A 438 2.39 -8.09 5.70
N SER A 439 3.08 -6.95 5.72
CA SER A 439 4.01 -6.62 6.80
C SER A 439 3.26 -6.38 8.12
N PRO A 440 3.71 -6.95 9.25
CA PRO A 440 3.02 -6.81 10.55
C PRO A 440 3.16 -5.40 11.16
N PHE A 441 3.91 -4.49 10.54
CA PHE A 441 4.01 -3.08 10.93
C PHE A 441 2.90 -2.21 10.32
N PHE A 442 2.16 -2.74 9.35
CA PHE A 442 1.07 -2.06 8.69
C PHE A 442 -0.27 -2.64 9.16
N THR A 443 -1.25 -1.76 9.31
CA THR A 443 -2.65 -2.18 9.40
C THR A 443 -3.14 -2.40 7.98
N ALA A 444 -3.42 -3.66 7.62
CA ALA A 444 -3.97 -3.99 6.31
C ALA A 444 -5.46 -3.66 6.29
N VAL A 445 -5.88 -2.85 5.32
CA VAL A 445 -7.26 -2.38 5.19
C VAL A 445 -7.94 -3.05 4.01
N GLY A 446 -8.91 -3.91 4.32
CA GLY A 446 -9.78 -4.61 3.39
C GLY A 446 -10.94 -3.74 2.90
N GLY A 447 -11.91 -4.38 2.26
CA GLY A 447 -13.00 -3.71 1.56
C GLY A 447 -14.38 -4.22 1.96
N THR A 448 -15.33 -3.30 2.04
CA THR A 448 -16.77 -3.58 2.19
C THR A 448 -17.58 -2.92 1.09
N ALA A 449 -18.80 -3.39 0.89
CA ALA A 449 -19.85 -2.69 0.16
C ALA A 449 -20.92 -2.23 1.15
N VAL A 450 -21.22 -0.94 1.17
CA VAL A 450 -22.16 -0.35 2.12
C VAL A 450 -23.36 0.19 1.37
N GLY A 451 -24.55 -0.37 1.58
CA GLY A 451 -25.79 0.13 0.96
C GLY A 451 -26.50 1.15 1.85
N GLU A 452 -27.01 2.25 1.29
CA GLU A 452 -27.84 3.25 1.99
C GLU A 452 -29.35 2.97 1.84
N ASN A 453 -30.16 3.27 2.85
CA ASN A 453 -31.63 3.19 2.81
C ASN A 453 -32.26 4.58 2.55
N SER A 454 -33.57 4.66 2.36
CA SER A 454 -34.28 5.92 2.04
C SER A 454 -34.18 7.02 3.10
N SER A 455 -33.87 6.69 4.35
CA SER A 455 -33.63 7.66 5.45
C SER A 455 -32.17 8.13 5.54
N GLY A 456 -31.35 7.66 4.62
CA GLY A 456 -29.91 7.86 4.58
C GLY A 456 -29.13 7.16 5.69
N GLY A 457 -29.69 6.08 6.23
CA GLY A 457 -29.01 5.16 7.12
C GLY A 457 -28.45 3.98 6.35
N ARG A 458 -27.55 3.22 6.99
CA ARG A 458 -27.01 1.99 6.43
C ARG A 458 -28.11 0.90 6.34
N LYS A 459 -28.32 0.35 5.15
CA LYS A 459 -29.21 -0.79 4.86
C LYS A 459 -28.49 -2.12 5.06
N PHE A 460 -27.29 -2.24 4.51
CA PHE A 460 -26.45 -3.42 4.62
C PHE A 460 -24.97 -3.03 4.66
N THR A 461 -24.16 -3.96 5.14
CA THR A 461 -22.71 -3.99 4.93
C THR A 461 -22.34 -5.40 4.52
N LEU A 462 -21.64 -5.50 3.41
CA LEU A 462 -21.17 -6.75 2.84
C LEU A 462 -19.65 -6.70 2.73
N GLY A 463 -19.01 -7.86 2.63
CA GLY A 463 -17.63 -7.94 2.16
C GLY A 463 -17.56 -7.58 0.68
N TRP A 464 -16.58 -6.76 0.29
CA TRP A 464 -16.44 -6.36 -1.10
C TRP A 464 -15.86 -7.51 -1.92
N SER A 465 -16.71 -8.13 -2.74
CA SER A 465 -16.32 -9.11 -3.74
C SER A 465 -17.39 -9.15 -4.81
N ASN A 466 -17.11 -8.50 -5.93
CA ASN A 466 -18.05 -8.26 -6.99
C ASN A 466 -17.81 -9.25 -8.12
N THR A 467 -18.89 -9.84 -8.62
CA THR A 467 -18.86 -10.70 -9.81
C THR A 467 -19.90 -10.21 -10.79
N LEU A 468 -19.56 -10.17 -12.08
CA LEU A 468 -20.47 -9.73 -13.13
C LEU A 468 -21.30 -10.91 -13.66
N TRP A 469 -22.61 -10.71 -13.72
CA TRP A 469 -23.61 -11.68 -14.15
C TRP A 469 -24.40 -11.14 -15.34
N ASP A 470 -24.74 -12.02 -16.28
CA ASP A 470 -25.78 -11.73 -17.26
C ASP A 470 -27.11 -11.75 -16.52
N GLN A 471 -27.97 -10.76 -16.74
CA GLN A 471 -29.32 -10.85 -16.22
C GLN A 471 -30.04 -12.03 -16.89
N PRO A 472 -30.45 -13.05 -16.13
CA PRO A 472 -30.95 -14.28 -16.71
C PRO A 472 -32.34 -14.10 -17.35
N ASP A 473 -32.70 -15.05 -18.20
CA ASP A 473 -34.06 -15.28 -18.73
C ASP A 473 -35.00 -15.98 -17.73
N GLY A 474 -34.45 -16.57 -16.65
CA GLY A 474 -35.17 -17.20 -15.54
C GLY A 474 -34.71 -16.72 -14.15
N THR A 475 -34.94 -17.52 -13.10
CA THR A 475 -34.68 -17.15 -11.68
C THR A 475 -33.22 -17.30 -11.22
N THR A 476 -32.29 -17.70 -12.09
CA THR A 476 -30.92 -18.08 -11.71
C THR A 476 -29.89 -17.24 -12.47
N LEU A 477 -29.05 -16.47 -11.77
CA LEU A 477 -27.97 -15.68 -12.37
C LEU A 477 -26.98 -16.60 -13.10
N LYS A 478 -26.59 -16.25 -14.34
CA LYS A 478 -25.55 -16.97 -15.10
C LYS A 478 -24.31 -16.07 -15.22
N ASN A 479 -23.14 -16.61 -14.86
CA ASN A 479 -21.88 -15.87 -14.93
C ASN A 479 -21.59 -15.44 -16.38
N VAL A 480 -21.28 -14.16 -16.60
CA VAL A 480 -20.80 -13.72 -17.91
C VAL A 480 -19.42 -14.31 -18.11
N THR A 481 -19.26 -15.16 -19.13
CA THR A 481 -17.93 -15.63 -19.49
C THR A 481 -17.27 -14.59 -20.39
N ARG A 482 -16.26 -13.91 -19.84
CA ARG A 482 -15.23 -13.13 -20.57
C ARG A 482 -15.67 -11.71 -20.91
N TYR A 483 -15.33 -10.79 -20.01
CA TYR A 483 -15.32 -9.37 -20.31
C TYR A 483 -13.89 -8.81 -20.23
N PRO A 484 -13.45 -7.97 -21.19
CA PRO A 484 -12.09 -7.41 -21.18
C PRO A 484 -11.88 -6.30 -20.14
N PHE A 485 -12.87 -5.98 -19.30
CA PHE A 485 -12.64 -5.16 -18.12
C PHE A 485 -11.92 -6.03 -17.10
N TRP A 486 -10.76 -5.60 -16.63
CA TRP A 486 -9.79 -6.33 -15.81
C TRP A 486 -10.40 -7.38 -14.85
N GLN A 487 -10.58 -8.59 -15.40
CA GLN A 487 -10.88 -9.86 -14.73
C GLN A 487 -12.29 -9.93 -14.14
N ASN A 488 -12.99 -11.05 -14.37
CA ASN A 488 -14.43 -11.23 -14.16
C ASN A 488 -14.94 -11.04 -12.71
N SER A 489 -14.05 -10.72 -11.77
CA SER A 489 -14.35 -10.38 -10.37
C SER A 489 -13.34 -9.39 -9.81
N VAL A 490 -13.80 -8.35 -9.13
CA VAL A 490 -12.98 -7.41 -8.33
C VAL A 490 -13.39 -7.51 -6.87
N GLY A 491 -12.46 -7.34 -5.94
CA GLY A 491 -12.80 -7.51 -4.53
C GLY A 491 -11.63 -7.30 -3.59
N ALA A 492 -11.96 -7.16 -2.31
CA ALA A 492 -11.01 -6.88 -1.27
C ALA A 492 -9.92 -7.95 -1.21
N GLY A 493 -8.67 -7.49 -1.12
CA GLY A 493 -7.51 -8.33 -1.03
C GLY A 493 -7.41 -9.05 0.32
N GLY A 494 -7.02 -10.31 0.30
CA GLY A 494 -6.98 -11.14 1.50
C GLY A 494 -6.03 -12.32 1.34
N GLY A 495 -5.47 -12.82 2.44
CA GLY A 495 -4.60 -13.98 2.35
C GLY A 495 -3.59 -14.14 3.48
N VAL A 496 -2.81 -15.22 3.35
CA VAL A 496 -1.79 -15.64 4.32
C VAL A 496 -0.42 -15.30 3.75
N SER A 497 0.36 -14.49 4.47
CA SER A 497 1.73 -14.15 4.13
C SER A 497 2.61 -15.39 4.05
N LYS A 498 3.55 -15.41 3.10
CA LYS A 498 4.57 -16.46 2.97
C LYS A 498 5.80 -16.13 3.82
N ASP A 499 6.10 -14.85 3.98
CA ASP A 499 7.31 -14.36 4.64
C ASP A 499 7.12 -14.09 6.13
N TYR A 500 6.00 -13.46 6.52
CA TYR A 500 5.82 -12.96 7.87
C TYR A 500 5.15 -13.99 8.78
N SER A 501 5.77 -14.22 9.94
CA SER A 501 5.20 -15.06 11.00
C SER A 501 3.94 -14.41 11.58
N GLN A 502 3.03 -15.23 12.12
CA GLN A 502 1.84 -14.72 12.81
C GLN A 502 2.29 -13.84 13.99
N PRO A 503 1.90 -12.55 14.02
CA PRO A 503 2.21 -11.70 15.16
C PRO A 503 1.32 -12.06 16.36
N ALA A 504 1.82 -11.84 17.58
CA ALA A 504 1.16 -12.29 18.81
C ALA A 504 -0.28 -11.80 18.96
N TRP A 505 -0.59 -10.59 18.47
CA TRP A 505 -1.93 -10.01 18.52
C TRP A 505 -2.94 -10.67 17.57
N GLN A 506 -2.51 -11.47 16.59
CA GLN A 506 -3.39 -12.31 15.76
C GLN A 506 -3.70 -13.68 16.37
N LYS A 507 -2.90 -14.14 17.34
CA LYS A 507 -3.00 -15.49 17.90
C LYS A 507 -4.37 -15.68 18.58
N GLY A 508 -5.06 -16.76 18.20
CA GLY A 508 -6.40 -17.06 18.73
C GLY A 508 -7.53 -16.15 18.21
N VAL A 509 -7.23 -15.25 17.28
CA VAL A 509 -8.21 -14.37 16.63
C VAL A 509 -8.37 -14.71 15.16
N VAL A 510 -7.27 -14.75 14.40
CA VAL A 510 -7.32 -15.02 12.96
C VAL A 510 -7.44 -16.52 12.67
N THR A 511 -8.20 -16.87 11.64
CA THR A 511 -8.48 -18.27 11.28
C THR A 511 -7.82 -18.74 9.99
N GLY A 512 -7.13 -17.85 9.26
CA GLY A 512 -6.47 -18.21 7.99
C GLY A 512 -5.14 -18.96 8.16
N SER A 513 -4.41 -18.67 9.24
CA SER A 513 -3.19 -19.39 9.61
C SER A 513 -2.90 -19.23 11.09
N THR A 514 -2.29 -20.24 11.70
CA THR A 514 -1.79 -20.22 13.10
C THR A 514 -0.30 -19.89 13.19
N THR A 515 0.40 -19.78 12.05
CA THR A 515 1.85 -19.61 12.00
C THR A 515 2.30 -18.42 11.18
N LYS A 516 1.43 -17.86 10.32
CA LYS A 516 1.73 -16.77 9.40
C LYS A 516 0.79 -15.58 9.57
N ARG A 517 1.29 -14.38 9.27
CA ARG A 517 0.48 -13.15 9.23
C ARG A 517 -0.64 -13.32 8.22
N THR A 518 -1.88 -13.01 8.60
CA THR A 518 -3.04 -13.12 7.71
C THR A 518 -3.73 -11.76 7.55
N ILE A 519 -4.01 -11.32 6.32
CA ILE A 519 -4.70 -10.05 5.99
C ILE A 519 -6.16 -10.26 5.56
N PRO A 520 -7.02 -9.24 5.66
CA PRO A 520 -6.77 -7.90 6.25
C PRO A 520 -6.96 -7.86 7.78
N ASP A 521 -6.68 -6.70 8.38
CA ASP A 521 -6.86 -6.47 9.83
C ASP A 521 -8.21 -5.82 10.14
N VAL A 522 -8.63 -4.86 9.31
CA VAL A 522 -9.92 -4.16 9.37
C VAL A 522 -10.35 -3.83 7.94
N SER A 523 -11.55 -3.27 7.76
CA SER A 523 -12.04 -2.85 6.45
C SER A 523 -12.80 -1.53 6.51
N ALA A 524 -13.04 -0.97 5.33
CA ALA A 524 -14.00 0.09 5.08
C ALA A 524 -14.48 -0.01 3.63
N ASP A 525 -15.43 0.84 3.26
CA ASP A 525 -16.11 0.87 1.97
C ASP A 525 -15.09 1.00 0.83
N ALA A 526 -15.18 0.08 -0.10
CA ALA A 526 -14.28 -0.10 -1.23
C ALA A 526 -15.05 -0.46 -2.52
N ASP A 527 -16.37 -0.61 -2.44
CA ASP A 527 -17.18 -1.04 -3.57
C ASP A 527 -17.48 0.11 -4.53
N THR A 528 -17.43 -0.15 -5.83
CA THR A 528 -17.64 0.88 -6.87
C THR A 528 -19.10 1.13 -7.22
N ALA A 529 -20.00 0.18 -6.95
CA ALA A 529 -21.44 0.32 -7.04
C ALA A 529 -22.06 0.96 -5.79
N THR A 530 -21.33 0.98 -4.67
CA THR A 530 -21.67 1.75 -3.48
C THR A 530 -20.61 2.78 -3.09
N GLY A 531 -19.84 3.29 -4.05
CA GLY A 531 -18.65 4.09 -3.78
C GLY A 531 -18.89 5.54 -3.34
N ILE A 532 -17.82 6.26 -3.07
CA ILE A 532 -17.84 7.69 -2.70
C ILE A 532 -17.61 8.56 -3.95
N TYR A 533 -18.21 9.74 -3.99
CA TYR A 533 -17.97 10.70 -5.07
C TYR A 533 -16.56 11.30 -5.01
N LEU A 534 -15.86 11.22 -6.14
CA LEU A 534 -14.49 11.70 -6.34
C LEU A 534 -14.36 12.45 -7.66
N THR A 535 -13.38 13.35 -7.76
CA THR A 535 -13.02 14.05 -9.00
C THR A 535 -11.58 13.70 -9.39
N PHE A 536 -11.38 13.28 -10.63
CA PHE A 536 -10.05 12.92 -11.15
C PHE A 536 -9.58 13.85 -12.28
N ASP A 537 -10.47 14.20 -13.22
CA ASP A 537 -10.11 14.92 -14.46
C ASP A 537 -10.74 16.33 -14.53
N GLY A 538 -10.98 16.96 -13.38
CA GLY A 538 -11.20 18.41 -13.27
C GLY A 538 -12.62 18.96 -13.44
N GLN A 539 -13.69 18.16 -13.63
CA GLN A 539 -15.07 18.73 -13.60
C GLN A 539 -16.17 17.78 -13.12
N ASN A 540 -16.13 16.47 -13.42
CA ASN A 540 -17.25 15.56 -13.14
C ASN A 540 -16.99 14.64 -11.96
N ALA A 541 -17.84 14.73 -10.94
CA ALA A 541 -17.86 13.78 -9.83
C ALA A 541 -18.28 12.40 -10.35
N THR A 542 -17.45 11.39 -10.10
CA THR A 542 -17.71 9.98 -10.41
C THR A 542 -17.59 9.12 -9.16
N THR A 543 -18.18 7.93 -9.18
CA THR A 543 -17.94 6.94 -8.13
C THR A 543 -16.67 6.16 -8.42
N SER A 544 -15.90 5.93 -7.36
CA SER A 544 -14.76 5.03 -7.34
C SER A 544 -14.79 4.16 -6.09
N GLY A 545 -13.92 3.16 -6.06
CA GLY A 545 -13.73 2.24 -4.95
C GLY A 545 -12.31 1.68 -4.98
N GLY A 546 -12.16 0.42 -4.58
CA GLY A 546 -10.88 -0.19 -4.24
C GLY A 546 -10.59 -0.08 -2.75
N THR A 547 -9.78 -1.00 -2.24
CA THR A 547 -9.17 -0.89 -0.91
C THR A 547 -8.23 0.31 -0.81
N SER A 548 -7.85 0.85 -1.96
CA SER A 548 -7.32 2.20 -2.13
C SER A 548 -8.22 3.31 -1.54
N GLN A 549 -9.55 3.19 -1.59
CA GLN A 549 -10.48 4.10 -0.90
C GLN A 549 -10.52 3.82 0.61
N SER A 550 -10.50 2.54 0.99
CA SER A 550 -10.70 2.14 2.38
C SER A 550 -9.49 2.48 3.28
N SER A 551 -8.28 2.37 2.76
CA SER A 551 -7.03 2.70 3.48
C SER A 551 -6.97 4.15 4.02
N PRO A 552 -7.08 5.20 3.19
CA PRO A 552 -7.06 6.59 3.64
C PRO A 552 -8.26 6.92 4.55
N LEU A 553 -9.41 6.29 4.34
CA LEU A 553 -10.58 6.42 5.21
C LEU A 553 -10.26 5.97 6.64
N VAL A 554 -9.72 4.75 6.80
CA VAL A 554 -9.33 4.22 8.11
C VAL A 554 -8.18 5.02 8.70
N ALA A 555 -7.20 5.42 7.90
CA ALA A 555 -6.07 6.24 8.35
C ALA A 555 -6.54 7.60 8.93
N ALA A 556 -7.52 8.25 8.29
CA ALA A 556 -8.11 9.49 8.76
C ALA A 556 -8.91 9.33 10.06
N LEU A 557 -9.68 8.24 10.21
CA LEU A 557 -10.39 7.90 11.45
C LEU A 557 -9.41 7.63 12.60
N VAL A 558 -8.32 6.91 12.35
CA VAL A 558 -7.29 6.67 13.37
C VAL A 558 -6.56 7.95 13.75
N ALA A 559 -6.17 8.78 12.79
CA ALA A 559 -5.55 10.08 13.06
C ALA A 559 -6.44 10.95 13.95
N SER A 560 -7.74 11.00 13.61
CA SER A 560 -8.75 11.72 14.38
C SER A 560 -8.91 11.13 15.78
N SER A 561 -8.96 9.81 15.92
CA SER A 561 -9.11 9.17 17.22
C SER A 561 -7.89 9.35 18.12
N LYS A 562 -6.67 9.26 17.57
CA LYS A 562 -5.42 9.58 18.30
C LYS A 562 -5.48 11.01 18.87
N LYS A 563 -5.96 11.97 18.08
CA LYS A 563 -6.15 13.35 18.51
C LYS A 563 -7.21 13.48 19.61
N LEU A 564 -8.36 12.83 19.46
CA LEU A 564 -9.48 12.90 20.42
C LEU A 564 -9.18 12.19 21.75
N THR A 565 -8.39 11.13 21.72
CA THR A 565 -8.05 10.34 22.91
C THR A 565 -6.74 10.77 23.57
N GLY A 566 -5.92 11.57 22.89
CA GLY A 566 -4.58 11.94 23.34
C GLY A 566 -3.58 10.79 23.32
N ARG A 567 -3.90 9.67 22.67
CA ARG A 567 -3.03 8.48 22.62
C ARG A 567 -2.02 8.59 21.48
N ASN A 568 -0.75 8.43 21.80
CA ASN A 568 0.32 8.34 20.81
C ASN A 568 0.57 6.86 20.45
N ILE A 569 -0.02 6.41 19.35
CA ILE A 569 0.03 5.01 18.90
C ILE A 569 0.83 4.94 17.61
N GLY A 570 1.85 4.09 17.56
CA GLY A 570 2.50 3.72 16.31
C GLY A 570 1.71 2.63 15.60
N ASN A 571 2.13 1.36 15.70
CA ASN A 571 1.41 0.26 15.07
C ASN A 571 -0.04 0.16 15.58
N ALA A 572 -1.00 0.42 14.69
CA ALA A 572 -2.42 0.47 15.01
C ALA A 572 -3.09 -0.91 15.07
N ALA A 573 -2.58 -1.90 14.34
CA ALA A 573 -3.18 -3.24 14.26
C ALA A 573 -3.39 -3.88 15.65
N PRO A 574 -2.39 -3.95 16.56
CA PRO A 574 -2.60 -4.52 17.90
C PRO A 574 -3.76 -3.87 18.67
N TYR A 575 -4.03 -2.58 18.46
CA TYR A 575 -5.10 -1.86 19.14
C TYR A 575 -6.47 -2.15 18.53
N PHE A 576 -6.57 -2.39 17.22
CA PHE A 576 -7.80 -2.89 16.62
C PHE A 576 -8.19 -4.27 17.18
N TYR A 577 -7.22 -5.18 17.34
CA TYR A 577 -7.49 -6.52 17.87
C TYR A 577 -7.95 -6.51 19.34
N LYS A 578 -7.56 -5.49 20.12
CA LYS A 578 -8.12 -5.26 21.47
C LYS A 578 -9.58 -4.83 21.46
N LEU A 579 -10.08 -4.30 20.34
CA LEU A 579 -11.47 -3.86 20.18
C LEU A 579 -12.37 -4.96 19.60
N LYS A 580 -11.83 -6.14 19.29
CA LYS A 580 -12.59 -7.29 18.76
C LYS A 580 -13.81 -7.57 19.64
N GLY A 581 -14.98 -7.69 19.02
CA GLY A 581 -16.24 -8.01 19.69
C GLY A 581 -16.86 -6.86 20.49
N THR A 582 -16.28 -5.65 20.44
CA THR A 582 -16.86 -4.44 21.02
C THR A 582 -17.65 -3.65 19.98
N ALA A 583 -18.54 -2.75 20.40
CA ALA A 583 -19.28 -1.86 19.49
C ALA A 583 -18.39 -0.89 18.68
N ASN A 584 -17.10 -0.78 19.04
CA ASN A 584 -16.13 0.07 18.34
C ASN A 584 -15.76 -0.46 16.95
N ILE A 585 -15.93 -1.77 16.73
CA ILE A 585 -15.72 -2.42 15.43
C ILE A 585 -17.00 -3.14 15.04
N ARG A 586 -17.52 -2.83 13.86
CA ARG A 586 -18.67 -3.51 13.29
C ARG A 586 -18.21 -4.72 12.50
N ASP A 587 -18.39 -5.88 13.10
CA ASP A 587 -18.22 -7.20 12.48
C ASP A 587 -19.16 -7.35 11.28
N VAL A 588 -18.59 -7.61 10.10
CA VAL A 588 -19.35 -7.83 8.85
C VAL A 588 -19.78 -9.29 8.81
N LYS A 589 -21.09 -9.53 8.73
CA LYS A 589 -21.63 -10.88 8.86
C LYS A 589 -21.82 -11.54 7.49
N PRO A 590 -21.61 -12.87 7.38
CA PRO A 590 -21.99 -13.59 6.19
C PRO A 590 -23.50 -13.47 5.97
N THR A 591 -23.91 -13.39 4.72
CA THR A 591 -25.32 -13.38 4.32
C THR A 591 -25.56 -14.46 3.27
N SER A 592 -26.76 -15.04 3.28
CA SER A 592 -27.25 -15.88 2.18
C SER A 592 -28.06 -15.08 1.16
N THR A 593 -28.23 -13.78 1.38
CA THR A 593 -28.92 -12.87 0.47
C THR A 593 -27.96 -12.37 -0.59
N THR A 594 -28.25 -12.68 -1.85
CA THR A 594 -27.57 -12.07 -2.99
C THR A 594 -28.10 -10.65 -3.20
N TYR A 595 -27.18 -9.69 -3.28
CA TYR A 595 -27.47 -8.30 -3.64
C TYR A 595 -26.95 -8.04 -5.05
N GLY A 596 -27.72 -7.33 -5.87
CA GLY A 596 -27.34 -7.03 -7.25
C GLY A 596 -27.43 -5.54 -7.56
N ALA A 597 -26.35 -4.96 -8.06
CA ALA A 597 -26.30 -3.60 -8.60
C ALA A 597 -26.37 -3.65 -10.12
N TRP A 598 -27.44 -3.09 -10.71
CA TRP A 598 -27.49 -2.87 -12.14
C TRP A 598 -26.57 -1.71 -12.50
N LEU A 599 -25.59 -1.98 -13.37
CA LEU A 599 -24.58 -0.98 -13.74
C LEU A 599 -25.05 -0.12 -14.91
N GLY A 600 -25.78 -0.67 -15.88
CA GLY A 600 -26.13 0.01 -17.13
C GLY A 600 -25.55 -0.64 -18.38
N GLN A 601 -25.70 0.01 -19.53
CA GLN A 601 -25.05 -0.41 -20.77
C GLN A 601 -23.56 -0.05 -20.70
N LEU A 602 -22.72 -1.05 -20.45
CA LEU A 602 -21.28 -0.93 -20.60
C LEU A 602 -20.97 -0.81 -22.10
N ASN A 603 -20.29 0.25 -22.56
CA ASN A 603 -19.92 0.41 -23.99
C ASN A 603 -18.99 -0.70 -24.50
N ALA A 604 -18.38 -1.49 -23.61
CA ALA A 604 -17.61 -2.69 -23.94
C ALA A 604 -18.47 -3.99 -24.01
N ALA A 605 -19.80 -3.81 -23.86
CA ALA A 605 -21.02 -4.60 -24.03
C ALA A 605 -21.37 -5.18 -25.38
N PRO A 606 -21.28 -6.49 -25.65
CA PRO A 606 -22.20 -7.11 -26.58
C PRO A 606 -23.61 -7.33 -25.98
N HIS A 607 -23.81 -7.13 -24.66
CA HIS A 607 -25.05 -7.43 -23.93
C HIS A 607 -25.62 -6.25 -23.13
N ASP A 608 -26.87 -5.88 -23.40
CA ASP A 608 -27.54 -4.70 -22.82
C ASP A 608 -28.02 -4.87 -21.37
N ASN A 609 -27.65 -5.94 -20.65
CA ASN A 609 -28.23 -6.30 -19.34
C ASN A 609 -27.24 -6.96 -18.35
N ILE A 610 -26.21 -6.23 -17.90
CA ILE A 610 -25.22 -6.74 -16.92
C ILE A 610 -25.62 -6.34 -15.49
N LEU A 611 -25.50 -7.30 -14.57
CA LEU A 611 -25.67 -7.13 -13.13
C LEU A 611 -24.33 -7.35 -12.42
N GLU A 612 -23.98 -6.48 -11.48
CA GLU A 612 -22.90 -6.73 -10.54
C GLU A 612 -23.46 -7.36 -9.26
N GLY A 613 -23.10 -8.60 -8.98
CA GLY A 613 -23.45 -9.29 -7.74
C GLY A 613 -22.47 -8.91 -6.63
N LEU A 614 -23.00 -8.43 -5.50
CA LEU A 614 -22.21 -8.01 -4.33
C LEU A 614 -22.02 -9.19 -3.37
N GLN A 615 -20.82 -9.31 -2.80
CA GLN A 615 -20.40 -10.42 -1.93
C GLN A 615 -20.53 -11.81 -2.59
N GLU A 616 -20.25 -11.87 -3.89
CA GLU A 616 -20.24 -13.11 -4.68
C GLU A 616 -18.80 -13.44 -5.11
N PRO A 617 -17.93 -13.88 -4.18
CA PRO A 617 -16.51 -14.06 -4.46
C PRO A 617 -16.27 -15.22 -5.43
N ALA A 618 -15.58 -14.94 -6.54
CA ALA A 618 -15.09 -15.98 -7.46
C ALA A 618 -13.81 -16.68 -6.96
N ASP A 619 -13.24 -16.23 -5.85
CA ASP A 619 -12.00 -16.70 -5.26
C ASP A 619 -12.23 -17.54 -3.99
N SER A 620 -11.20 -17.68 -3.13
CA SER A 620 -11.30 -18.40 -1.84
C SER A 620 -11.61 -17.54 -0.61
N LEU A 621 -11.76 -16.21 -0.75
CA LEU A 621 -12.02 -15.30 0.37
C LEU A 621 -13.51 -15.32 0.76
N ARG A 622 -13.80 -15.40 2.05
CA ARG A 622 -15.19 -15.51 2.53
C ARG A 622 -15.38 -14.70 3.80
N VAL A 623 -16.45 -13.90 3.82
CA VAL A 623 -16.94 -13.23 5.04
C VAL A 623 -17.36 -14.27 6.06
N LYS A 624 -17.01 -14.07 7.34
CA LYS A 624 -17.39 -14.95 8.45
C LYS A 624 -17.69 -14.11 9.69
N SER A 625 -18.44 -14.68 10.64
CA SER A 625 -18.57 -14.03 11.94
C SER A 625 -17.21 -13.92 12.63
N GLY A 626 -16.89 -12.72 13.10
CA GLY A 626 -15.64 -12.43 13.79
C GLY A 626 -14.58 -11.93 12.82
N TRP A 627 -13.38 -12.50 12.90
CA TRP A 627 -12.33 -12.17 11.92
C TRP A 627 -12.52 -13.01 10.65
N ASP A 628 -12.36 -12.39 9.48
CA ASP A 628 -12.32 -13.09 8.19
C ASP A 628 -11.31 -12.50 7.20
N ASN A 629 -11.10 -13.19 6.07
CA ASN A 629 -10.10 -12.84 5.08
C ASN A 629 -10.60 -11.89 3.97
N VAL A 630 -11.73 -11.20 4.18
CA VAL A 630 -12.26 -10.14 3.30
C VAL A 630 -12.28 -8.81 4.06
N THR A 631 -12.78 -8.84 5.29
CA THR A 631 -13.09 -7.66 6.10
C THR A 631 -12.25 -7.56 7.38
N GLY A 632 -11.43 -8.57 7.68
CA GLY A 632 -10.64 -8.59 8.89
C GLY A 632 -11.56 -8.63 10.11
N LEU A 633 -11.34 -7.75 11.08
CA LEU A 633 -12.23 -7.59 12.24
C LEU A 633 -13.56 -6.86 11.90
N GLY A 634 -13.66 -6.28 10.70
CA GLY A 634 -14.76 -5.41 10.27
C GLY A 634 -14.39 -3.93 10.30
N GLU A 635 -15.41 -3.06 10.38
CA GLU A 635 -15.25 -1.62 10.18
C GLU A 635 -15.18 -0.80 11.49
N PRO A 636 -14.32 0.23 11.59
CA PRO A 636 -14.39 1.19 12.69
C PRO A 636 -15.71 1.96 12.72
N THR A 637 -16.33 2.08 13.91
CA THR A 637 -17.61 2.79 14.10
C THR A 637 -17.43 4.17 14.74
N GLY A 638 -18.47 5.00 14.83
CA GLY A 638 -18.36 6.30 15.52
C GLY A 638 -17.89 6.22 16.98
N SER A 639 -18.13 5.09 17.67
CA SER A 639 -17.64 4.88 19.05
C SER A 639 -16.12 4.65 19.11
N PHE A 640 -15.53 4.10 18.04
CA PHE A 640 -14.09 3.92 17.85
C PHE A 640 -13.31 5.22 18.12
N LEU A 641 -13.82 6.35 17.60
CA LEU A 641 -13.14 7.64 17.66
C LEU A 641 -12.76 8.09 19.08
N THR A 642 -13.50 7.62 20.09
CA THR A 642 -13.25 7.98 21.50
C THR A 642 -12.71 6.82 22.35
N ALA A 643 -12.56 5.63 21.77
CA ALA A 643 -12.16 4.40 22.47
C ALA A 643 -10.79 3.87 22.02
N PHE A 644 -10.36 4.14 20.77
CA PHE A 644 -9.11 3.62 20.24
C PHE A 644 -7.92 4.00 21.12
N GLY A 645 -7.15 3.00 21.54
CA GLY A 645 -5.98 3.22 22.37
C GLY A 645 -6.22 3.34 23.87
N LYS A 646 -7.48 3.34 24.34
CA LYS A 646 -7.76 3.53 25.77
C LYS A 646 -7.42 2.33 26.63
#